data_AF-A0A9D8JCE3-F1
#
_entry.id   AF-A0A9D8JCE3-F1
#
_cell.length_a   1.000
_cell.length_b   1.000
_cell.length_c   1.000
_cell.angle_alpha   90.00
_cell.angle_beta   90.00
_cell.angle_gamma   90.00
#
_symmetry.space_group_name_H-M   'P 1'
#
loop_
_entity.id
_entity.type
_entity.pdbx_description
1 polymer ?
#
loop_
_entity_poly.entity_id
_entity_poly.type
_entity_poly.pdbx_seq_one_letter_code
_entity_poly.pdbx_strand_id
1 'polypeptide(L)'
;MQNERVQAVPAVLMTRYFFGSIKIVHVHPTLGHPLYREAGYLSKARSHKSQLFHAEPLSFPPGESVVYLALDAAKHPSNLHFQLRSEANFDEFNHGFIALTAAFFALALTLVVINAALMFNMRSVTMVYFLVMSLGLMVLQICLSGALNFTGFLPFAANVRLWFIAVAITVVGSGMFVLNFFGLGAQRYRPLLYLHLLNSATILSAAIFSSFTWPHSLTVTGLSLAVLLLVMVLAVGIGFTVNLRRTLIFMFCTLPITVFGLVEFLNFFMHGSAPDSVSYFWGSSLSSLIIMMLFAAGELLGTERRTRALAASLQSVFPPFQVQRIVSEGLQLDQGPQERYVTVMFIDIVGYSIAARTRAQMQTFHFLKETLGFISKIVHRHGGIIDKSLGDGSLCFFGYNFAGKESSGHERTAVRCALEIQRRMVERINALPADSNDVFPLRIGINTALICIGNMGDEQRFDFTLHGDGVNMAQRFESACEPFKVTIGKSTYEALDEKTRTYERFYQRFVPIKNAAALVEAYEVNPFEKDSLALDQARGRYWKSIGVQRVDHRYVPKTATMLVKTTYGDMILQNFSRNGFCVRSRIFLGKGADLILDITDHISDPTLAFLGVITVQVRWGVPTSDDHFILGTLVNGLSEQHRELVFDHLVLAAERQLAVNAYV
;
A
#
# COMPACT_ATOMS: atom_id res chain seq x y z
N MET A 1 39.44 70.64 67.32
CA MET A 1 39.53 70.52 65.86
C MET A 1 38.81 69.25 65.44
N GLN A 2 38.21 69.26 64.25
CA GLN A 2 36.96 68.59 63.87
C GLN A 2 36.91 67.05 64.01
N ASN A 3 35.85 66.60 64.69
CA ASN A 3 35.24 65.28 64.54
C ASN A 3 34.54 65.23 63.16
N GLU A 4 35.12 64.56 62.16
CA GLU A 4 34.35 64.12 61.00
C GLU A 4 33.57 62.86 61.39
N ARG A 5 32.36 63.06 61.90
CA ARG A 5 31.34 62.02 61.92
C ARG A 5 30.99 61.70 60.47
N VAL A 6 31.44 60.54 59.98
CA VAL A 6 30.91 59.93 58.75
C VAL A 6 29.42 59.71 58.97
N GLN A 7 28.58 60.58 58.39
CA GLN A 7 27.14 60.42 58.39
C GLN A 7 26.79 59.23 57.50
N ALA A 8 26.36 58.12 58.10
CA ALA A 8 25.66 57.08 57.37
C ALA A 8 24.32 57.66 56.88
N VAL A 9 24.22 57.92 55.57
CA VAL A 9 22.98 58.36 54.93
C VAL A 9 22.12 57.12 54.68
N PRO A 10 20.89 57.02 55.24
CA PRO A 10 20.00 55.91 54.92
C PRO A 10 19.49 56.07 53.48
N ALA A 11 20.06 55.31 52.55
CA ALA A 11 19.55 55.22 51.18
C ALA A 11 18.44 54.18 51.09
N VAL A 12 17.26 54.59 50.59
CA VAL A 12 16.20 53.65 50.18
C VAL A 12 16.44 53.29 48.72
N LEU A 13 16.92 52.07 48.46
CA LEU A 13 17.05 51.51 47.12
C LEU A 13 15.68 51.00 46.65
N MET A 14 15.03 51.74 45.74
CA MET A 14 13.93 51.18 44.95
C MET A 14 14.52 50.40 43.77
N THR A 15 14.39 49.08 43.82
CA THR A 15 14.94 48.16 42.83
C THR A 15 13.82 47.51 42.02
N ARG A 16 14.00 47.38 40.71
CA ARG A 16 13.36 46.31 39.93
C ARG A 16 14.41 45.22 39.74
N TYR A 17 14.10 44.02 40.23
CA TYR A 17 15.01 42.88 40.20
C TYR A 17 14.85 42.16 38.87
N PHE A 18 15.92 42.09 38.06
CA PHE A 18 15.94 41.30 36.82
C PHE A 18 17.28 40.56 36.72
N PHE A 19 17.28 39.24 36.95
CA PHE A 19 18.43 38.33 36.74
C PHE A 19 19.81 38.89 37.18
N GLY A 20 19.94 39.38 38.42
CA GLY A 20 21.22 39.86 38.95
C GLY A 20 21.60 41.30 38.56
N SER A 21 20.73 42.01 37.84
CA SER A 21 20.84 43.44 37.57
C SER A 21 19.79 44.22 38.35
N ILE A 22 20.23 45.31 38.98
CA ILE A 22 19.41 46.18 39.81
C ILE A 22 19.23 47.51 39.08
N LYS A 23 17.99 47.85 38.72
CA LYS A 23 17.66 49.22 38.32
C LYS A 23 17.60 50.10 39.57
N ILE A 24 18.57 50.99 39.75
CA ILE A 24 18.54 52.01 40.82
C ILE A 24 17.76 53.21 40.28
N VAL A 25 16.54 53.41 40.78
CA VAL A 25 15.64 54.46 40.25
C VAL A 25 15.87 55.83 40.92
N HIS A 26 16.40 55.89 42.15
CA HIS A 26 16.79 57.14 42.81
C HIS A 26 17.62 56.89 44.08
N VAL A 27 18.53 57.80 44.44
CA VAL A 27 19.13 57.89 45.80
C VAL A 27 18.62 59.17 46.45
N HIS A 28 17.94 59.07 47.60
CA HIS A 28 17.35 60.22 48.28
C HIS A 28 18.35 60.82 49.29
N PRO A 29 18.70 62.12 49.26
CA PRO A 29 19.77 62.62 50.11
C PRO A 29 19.39 62.84 51.58
N THR A 30 18.12 63.04 51.92
CA THR A 30 17.71 63.42 53.28
C THR A 30 16.18 63.26 53.44
N LEU A 31 15.71 62.91 54.65
CA LEU A 31 14.32 62.97 55.19
C LEU A 31 13.44 61.69 55.14
N GLY A 32 13.12 61.15 56.33
CA GLY A 32 12.00 61.67 57.13
C GLY A 32 10.64 60.99 57.06
N HIS A 33 10.17 60.42 55.94
CA HIS A 33 8.90 59.66 55.87
C HIS A 33 8.84 58.73 54.63
N PRO A 34 8.13 57.58 54.68
CA PRO A 34 8.10 56.62 53.57
C PRO A 34 7.07 57.01 52.50
N LEU A 35 7.54 57.24 51.27
CA LEU A 35 6.69 57.31 50.08
C LEU A 35 6.49 55.89 49.51
N TYR A 36 5.34 55.28 49.82
CA TYR A 36 4.80 54.16 49.08
C TYR A 36 3.71 54.67 48.13
N ARG A 37 3.91 54.50 46.81
CA ARG A 37 2.78 54.31 45.87
C ARG A 37 3.18 53.24 44.87
N GLU A 38 2.32 52.23 44.79
CA GLU A 38 2.49 50.87 44.28
C GLU A 38 3.26 50.67 42.97
N ALA A 39 4.21 49.72 42.99
CA ALA A 39 4.11 48.47 42.20
C ALA A 39 5.01 47.36 42.83
N GLY A 40 4.37 46.40 43.50
CA GLY A 40 4.83 44.99 43.61
C GLY A 40 6.12 44.64 44.39
N TYR A 41 5.95 44.31 45.67
CA TYR A 41 6.78 43.45 46.55
C TYR A 41 8.07 43.98 47.20
N LEU A 42 7.94 44.33 48.48
CA LEU A 42 8.72 43.74 49.59
C LEU A 42 7.72 43.50 50.75
N SER A 43 7.53 42.24 51.14
CA SER A 43 6.61 41.88 52.23
C SER A 43 7.12 42.44 53.56
N LYS A 44 6.21 43.04 54.31
CA LYS A 44 6.41 43.55 55.68
C LYS A 44 6.79 42.39 56.61
N ALA A 45 8.09 42.22 56.89
CA ALA A 45 8.52 41.35 57.98
C ALA A 45 8.18 42.04 59.31
N ARG A 46 7.16 41.52 60.01
CA ARG A 46 7.10 41.64 61.47
C ARG A 46 8.25 40.80 62.04
N SER A 47 9.47 41.30 62.01
CA SER A 47 10.53 40.84 62.91
C SER A 47 11.46 42.01 63.26
N HIS A 48 11.71 42.18 64.55
CA HIS A 48 12.69 43.12 65.06
C HIS A 48 14.09 42.69 64.61
N LYS A 49 14.61 43.29 63.53
CA LYS A 49 16.04 43.55 63.24
C LYS A 49 16.16 44.05 61.80
N SER A 50 15.94 45.34 61.58
CA SER A 50 16.46 46.04 60.40
C SER A 50 17.99 46.08 60.53
N GLN A 51 18.71 45.22 59.81
CA GLN A 51 20.16 45.32 59.71
C GLN A 51 20.51 46.48 58.77
N LEU A 52 21.26 47.45 59.28
CA LEU A 52 21.86 48.53 58.50
C LEU A 52 22.97 47.93 57.62
N PHE A 53 22.83 48.06 56.31
CA PHE A 53 23.87 47.67 55.36
C PHE A 53 24.90 48.79 55.25
N HIS A 54 26.17 48.50 55.52
CA HIS A 54 27.27 49.41 55.21
C HIS A 54 27.59 49.30 53.72
N ALA A 55 27.39 50.38 52.97
CA ALA A 55 27.90 50.54 51.62
C ALA A 55 28.93 51.68 51.64
N GLU A 56 30.14 51.44 51.12
CA GLU A 56 31.11 52.51 50.92
C GLU A 56 30.57 53.50 49.87
N PRO A 57 30.90 54.81 49.98
CA PRO A 57 30.45 55.81 49.03
C PRO A 57 30.97 55.49 47.62
N LEU A 58 30.06 55.15 46.72
CA LEU A 58 30.34 54.85 45.31
C LEU A 58 30.78 56.12 44.58
N SER A 59 32.05 56.19 44.18
CA SER A 59 32.47 57.07 43.08
C SER A 59 32.17 56.36 41.76
N PHE A 60 31.23 56.90 40.97
CA PHE A 60 30.89 56.35 39.66
C PHE A 60 31.87 56.89 38.60
N PRO A 61 32.77 56.08 38.01
CA PRO A 61 33.41 56.46 36.76
C PRO A 61 32.38 56.40 35.61
N PRO A 62 32.58 57.14 34.50
CA PRO A 62 31.68 57.07 33.35
C PRO A 62 31.83 55.71 32.63
N GLY A 63 30.88 54.79 32.86
CA GLY A 63 30.84 53.46 32.23
C GLY A 63 30.14 52.38 33.07
N GLU A 64 29.91 51.19 32.50
CA GLU A 64 29.37 50.02 33.23
C GLU A 64 30.31 49.64 34.38
N SER A 65 29.75 49.45 35.57
CA SER A 65 30.53 49.17 36.79
C SER A 65 29.96 47.94 37.51
N VAL A 66 30.82 46.98 37.84
CA VAL A 66 30.46 45.83 38.69
C VAL A 66 30.70 46.23 40.15
N VAL A 67 29.63 46.27 40.94
CA VAL A 67 29.69 46.57 42.37
C VAL A 67 29.59 45.28 43.16
N TYR A 68 30.54 45.11 44.09
CA TYR A 68 30.57 43.98 45.01
C TYR A 68 29.87 44.41 46.30
N LEU A 69 28.72 43.82 46.60
CA LEU A 69 28.06 44.00 47.89
C LEU A 69 28.45 42.83 48.79
N ALA A 70 29.29 43.12 49.79
CA ALA A 70 29.60 42.19 50.86
C ALA A 70 28.44 42.18 51.86
N LEU A 71 27.74 41.04 51.96
CA LEU A 71 26.72 40.84 52.98
C LEU A 71 27.41 40.32 54.24
N ASP A 72 27.50 41.17 55.27
CA ASP A 72 28.00 40.75 56.58
C ASP A 72 26.90 40.00 57.35
N ALA A 73 26.60 38.79 56.89
CA ALA A 73 25.80 37.84 57.63
C ALA A 73 26.76 37.03 58.51
N ALA A 74 26.64 37.17 59.83
CA ALA A 74 27.55 36.70 60.88
C ALA A 74 27.94 35.21 60.91
N LYS A 75 27.70 34.41 59.86
CA LYS A 75 28.27 33.06 59.69
C LYS A 75 28.79 32.70 58.30
N HIS A 76 28.53 33.46 57.24
CA HIS A 76 29.12 33.22 55.91
C HIS A 76 29.14 34.51 55.07
N PRO A 77 30.32 35.08 54.77
CA PRO A 77 30.42 36.21 53.86
C PRO A 77 30.28 35.71 52.42
N SER A 78 29.07 35.76 51.87
CA SER A 78 28.85 35.57 50.44
C SER A 78 28.87 36.94 49.75
N ASN A 79 29.91 37.21 48.95
CA ASN A 79 29.94 38.39 48.09
C ASN A 79 28.92 38.19 46.97
N LEU A 80 27.92 39.06 46.91
CA LEU A 80 26.98 39.11 45.80
C LEU A 80 27.47 40.15 44.79
N HIS A 81 27.67 39.69 43.55
CA HIS A 81 28.10 40.53 42.43
C HIS A 81 26.87 41.18 41.79
N PHE A 82 26.83 42.51 41.77
CA PHE A 82 25.77 43.25 41.09
C PHE A 82 26.39 44.08 39.97
N GLN A 83 25.84 43.94 38.76
CA GLN A 83 26.24 44.78 37.63
C GLN A 83 25.30 45.97 37.53
N LEU A 84 25.85 47.17 37.72
CA LEU A 84 25.10 48.41 37.53
C LEU A 84 25.18 48.81 36.06
N ARG A 85 24.01 48.97 35.44
CA ARG A 85 23.85 49.35 34.03
C ARG A 85 23.17 50.71 33.95
N SER A 86 23.51 51.49 32.92
CA SER A 86 22.76 52.71 32.58
C SER A 86 21.33 52.35 32.17
N GLU A 87 20.41 53.32 32.26
CA GLU A 87 18.99 53.08 31.94
C GLU A 87 18.80 52.59 30.49
N ALA A 88 19.48 53.20 29.52
CA ALA A 88 19.43 52.79 28.12
C ALA A 88 19.94 51.34 27.91
N ASN A 89 21.07 50.98 28.53
CA ASN A 89 21.62 49.62 28.40
C ASN A 89 20.80 48.57 29.15
N PHE A 90 20.17 48.95 30.27
CA PHE A 90 19.25 48.07 31.00
C PHE A 90 17.98 47.81 30.20
N ASP A 91 17.43 48.84 29.57
CA ASP A 91 16.23 48.71 28.74
C ASP A 91 16.55 47.91 27.46
N GLU A 92 17.70 48.13 26.81
CA GLU A 92 18.15 47.35 25.65
C GLU A 92 18.41 45.87 26.00
N PHE A 93 19.11 45.60 27.11
CA PHE A 93 19.34 44.25 27.61
C PHE A 93 18.02 43.53 27.92
N ASN A 94 17.08 44.21 28.58
CA ASN A 94 15.78 43.64 28.90
C ASN A 94 14.92 43.43 27.65
N HIS A 95 14.90 44.37 26.70
CA HIS A 95 14.16 44.20 25.46
C HIS A 95 14.70 43.00 24.66
N GLY A 96 16.02 42.85 24.54
CA GLY A 96 16.65 41.71 23.90
C GLY A 96 16.31 40.39 24.59
N PHE A 97 16.42 40.34 25.92
CA PHE A 97 16.13 39.15 26.72
C PHE A 97 14.64 38.76 26.71
N ILE A 98 13.73 39.73 26.84
CA ILE A 98 12.28 39.51 26.77
C ILE A 98 11.88 39.03 25.38
N ALA A 99 12.41 39.64 24.31
CA ALA A 99 12.14 39.21 22.94
C ALA A 99 12.61 37.77 22.70
N LEU A 100 13.82 37.42 23.17
CA LEU A 100 14.37 36.08 23.05
C LEU A 100 13.53 35.04 23.82
N THR A 101 13.10 35.38 25.04
CA THR A 101 12.28 34.52 25.90
C THR A 101 10.86 34.35 25.33
N ALA A 102 10.27 35.40 24.76
CA ALA A 102 8.96 35.35 24.11
C ALA A 102 9.00 34.53 22.81
N ALA A 103 10.01 34.73 21.97
CA ALA A 103 10.22 33.94 20.76
C ALA A 103 10.37 32.44 21.09
N PHE A 104 11.06 32.14 22.19
CA PHE A 104 11.14 30.78 22.71
C PHE A 104 9.76 30.22 23.08
N PHE A 105 8.99 30.86 23.96
CA PHE A 105 7.69 30.32 24.38
C PHE A 105 6.72 30.15 23.20
N ALA A 106 6.81 31.02 22.20
CA ALA A 106 6.09 30.87 20.95
C ALA A 106 6.50 29.60 20.17
N LEU A 107 7.80 29.32 20.05
CA LEU A 107 8.31 28.11 19.41
C LEU A 107 7.91 26.84 20.17
N ALA A 108 8.05 26.82 21.49
CA ALA A 108 7.67 25.69 22.33
C ALA A 108 6.17 25.40 22.27
N LEU A 109 5.34 26.45 22.32
CA LEU A 109 3.89 26.31 22.17
C LEU A 109 3.53 25.77 20.78
N THR A 110 4.18 26.29 19.72
CA THR A 110 3.99 25.81 18.35
C THR A 110 4.32 24.32 18.24
N LEU A 111 5.41 23.88 18.86
CA LEU A 111 5.80 22.47 18.92
C LEU A 111 4.78 21.60 19.64
N VAL A 112 4.28 22.04 20.78
CA VAL A 112 3.24 21.33 21.53
C VAL A 112 1.96 21.21 20.68
N VAL A 113 1.57 22.26 19.97
CA VAL A 113 0.41 22.26 19.07
C VAL A 113 0.60 21.31 17.89
N ILE A 114 1.76 21.34 17.23
CA ILE A 114 2.10 20.42 16.13
C ILE A 114 2.09 18.98 16.63
N ASN A 115 2.68 18.69 17.79
CA ASN A 115 2.70 17.37 18.39
C ASN A 115 1.31 16.86 18.73
N ALA A 116 0.44 17.73 19.27
CA ALA A 116 -0.95 17.39 19.53
C ALA A 116 -1.69 17.05 18.21
N ALA A 117 -1.51 17.85 17.17
CA ALA A 117 -2.11 17.59 15.86
C ALA A 117 -1.61 16.28 15.23
N LEU A 118 -0.30 16.01 15.29
CA LEU A 118 0.29 14.76 14.82
C LEU A 118 -0.19 13.55 15.62
N MET A 119 -0.37 13.68 16.94
CA MET A 119 -0.93 12.63 17.79
C MET A 119 -2.35 12.26 17.34
N PHE A 120 -3.22 13.24 17.07
CA PHE A 120 -4.58 12.98 16.60
C PHE A 120 -4.61 12.32 15.21
N ASN A 121 -3.70 12.69 14.32
CA ASN A 121 -3.64 12.13 12.97
C ASN A 121 -2.99 10.74 12.92
N MET A 122 -1.86 10.54 13.61
CA MET A 122 -1.08 9.30 13.51
C MET A 122 -1.49 8.22 14.52
N ARG A 123 -2.28 8.55 15.56
CA ARG A 123 -2.76 7.62 16.61
C ARG A 123 -1.64 6.77 17.23
N SER A 124 -0.42 7.31 17.30
CA SER A 124 0.76 6.63 17.81
C SER A 124 0.99 6.97 19.28
N VAL A 125 1.13 5.93 20.12
CA VAL A 125 1.37 6.11 21.58
C VAL A 125 2.72 6.80 21.84
N THR A 126 3.69 6.63 20.95
CA THR A 126 5.00 7.30 21.04
C THR A 126 4.86 8.82 21.00
N MET A 127 3.92 9.34 20.20
CA MET A 127 3.63 10.77 20.13
C MET A 127 3.01 11.31 21.42
N VAL A 128 2.26 10.48 22.15
CA VAL A 128 1.73 10.86 23.47
C VAL A 128 2.89 11.06 24.46
N TYR A 129 3.83 10.10 24.53
CA TYR A 129 4.99 10.23 25.41
C TYR A 129 5.87 11.42 25.06
N PHE A 130 6.03 11.68 23.76
CA PHE A 130 6.77 12.84 23.27
C PHE A 130 6.09 14.16 23.63
N LEU A 131 4.77 14.28 23.46
CA LEU A 131 3.99 15.46 23.86
C LEU A 131 4.13 15.74 25.36
N VAL A 132 4.02 14.70 26.20
CA VAL A 132 4.19 14.80 27.66
C VAL A 132 5.59 15.29 28.01
N MET A 133 6.63 14.77 27.35
CA MET A 133 8.02 15.22 27.54
C MET A 133 8.19 16.69 27.14
N SER A 134 7.69 17.11 25.97
CA SER A 134 7.78 18.49 25.50
C SER A 134 7.06 19.47 26.43
N LEU A 135 5.89 19.11 26.93
CA LEU A 135 5.13 19.93 27.88
C LEU A 135 5.84 20.02 29.22
N GLY A 136 6.43 18.92 29.70
CA GLY A 136 7.26 18.91 30.91
C GLY A 136 8.48 19.84 30.80
N LEU A 137 9.22 19.77 29.69
CA LEU A 137 10.36 20.67 29.42
C LEU A 137 9.94 22.13 29.34
N MET A 138 8.79 22.43 28.73
CA MET A 138 8.25 23.79 28.67
C MET A 138 7.96 24.34 30.07
N VAL A 139 7.26 23.57 30.91
CA VAL A 139 6.95 23.98 32.30
C VAL A 139 8.22 24.13 33.14
N LEU A 140 9.19 23.23 32.97
CA LEU A 140 10.49 23.31 33.63
C LEU A 140 11.19 24.63 33.32
N GLN A 141 11.13 25.08 32.06
CA GLN A 141 11.74 26.33 31.63
C GLN A 141 10.99 27.57 32.14
N ILE A 142 9.65 27.53 32.19
CA ILE A 142 8.85 28.58 32.83
C ILE A 142 9.29 28.77 34.29
N CYS A 143 9.60 27.67 34.98
CA CYS A 143 10.06 27.70 36.37
C CYS A 143 11.50 28.24 36.49
N LEU A 144 12.43 27.78 35.65
CA LEU A 144 13.85 28.19 35.63
C LEU A 144 14.03 29.67 35.26
N SER A 145 13.26 30.15 34.29
CA SER A 145 13.24 31.56 33.88
C SER A 145 12.60 32.48 34.92
N GLY A 146 12.02 31.95 36.00
CA GLY A 146 11.35 32.73 37.03
C GLY A 146 10.10 33.49 36.54
N ALA A 147 9.66 33.31 35.30
CA ALA A 147 8.60 34.09 34.64
C ALA A 147 7.29 34.18 35.47
N LEU A 148 6.95 33.11 36.21
CA LEU A 148 5.77 33.04 37.07
C LEU A 148 5.92 33.80 38.40
N ASN A 149 7.15 33.93 38.92
CA ASN A 149 7.42 34.73 40.11
C ASN A 149 7.40 36.23 39.77
N PHE A 150 7.83 36.61 38.56
CA PHE A 150 7.95 38.01 38.13
C PHE A 150 6.60 38.70 37.87
N THR A 151 5.59 37.95 37.43
CA THR A 151 4.23 38.48 37.17
C THR A 151 3.35 38.53 38.42
N GLY A 152 3.86 38.07 39.57
CA GLY A 152 3.10 37.92 40.81
C GLY A 152 2.08 36.78 40.78
N PHE A 153 2.16 35.92 39.77
CA PHE A 153 1.17 34.86 39.52
C PHE A 153 1.28 33.71 40.52
N LEU A 154 2.50 33.37 40.97
CA LEU A 154 2.74 32.30 41.94
C LEU A 154 3.78 32.72 43.00
N PRO A 155 3.57 32.36 44.29
CA PRO A 155 4.60 32.49 45.32
C PRO A 155 5.86 31.68 44.97
N PHE A 156 7.04 32.15 45.36
CA PHE A 156 8.33 31.45 45.11
C PHE A 156 8.31 29.97 45.50
N ALA A 157 7.73 29.64 46.67
CA ALA A 157 7.59 28.25 47.11
C ALA A 157 6.71 27.40 46.20
N ALA A 158 5.67 27.98 45.58
CA ALA A 158 4.81 27.29 44.62
C ALA A 158 5.54 27.07 43.28
N ASN A 159 6.38 28.01 42.85
CA ASN A 159 7.21 27.85 41.66
C ASN A 159 8.24 26.70 41.85
N VAL A 160 8.88 26.61 43.01
CA VAL A 160 9.78 25.49 43.33
C VAL A 160 9.06 24.14 43.28
N ARG A 161 7.82 24.06 43.78
CA ARG A 161 7.01 22.82 43.69
C ARG A 161 6.65 22.47 42.24
N LEU A 162 6.27 23.47 41.45
CA LEU A 162 5.95 23.29 40.03
C LEU A 162 7.16 22.79 39.24
N TRP A 163 8.35 23.32 39.54
CA TRP A 163 9.61 22.88 38.95
C TRP A 163 9.83 21.38 39.16
N PHE A 164 9.65 20.90 40.39
CA PHE A 164 9.80 19.49 40.73
C PHE A 164 8.81 18.57 40.04
N ILE A 165 7.54 18.98 39.95
CA ILE A 165 6.50 18.25 39.22
C ILE A 165 6.88 18.15 37.73
N ALA A 166 7.35 19.26 37.15
CA ALA A 166 7.79 19.31 35.77
C ALA A 166 8.99 18.39 35.50
N VAL A 167 9.98 18.33 36.41
CA VAL A 167 11.09 17.38 36.32
C VAL A 167 10.58 15.95 36.28
N ALA A 168 9.69 15.56 37.20
CA ALA A 168 9.19 14.19 37.27
C ALA A 168 8.41 13.79 36.01
N ILE A 169 7.52 14.65 35.52
CA ILE A 169 6.76 14.44 34.27
C ILE A 169 7.72 14.28 33.08
N THR A 170 8.76 15.12 33.02
CA THR A 170 9.75 15.08 31.94
C THR A 170 10.54 13.78 31.97
N VAL A 171 11.04 13.36 33.14
CA VAL A 171 11.82 12.11 33.29
C VAL A 171 10.98 10.89 32.89
N VAL A 172 9.73 10.82 33.35
CA VAL A 172 8.81 9.73 33.00
C VAL A 172 8.51 9.75 31.50
N GLY A 173 8.18 10.92 30.93
CA GLY A 173 7.91 11.08 29.50
C GLY A 173 9.10 10.68 28.62
N SER A 174 10.30 11.14 28.96
CA SER A 174 11.55 10.79 28.28
C SER A 174 11.85 9.28 28.36
N GLY A 175 11.67 8.66 29.53
CA GLY A 175 11.87 7.22 29.69
C GLY A 175 10.92 6.40 28.82
N MET A 176 9.63 6.74 28.84
CA MET A 176 8.61 6.06 28.03
C MET A 176 8.83 6.28 26.52
N PHE A 177 9.26 7.48 26.13
CA PHE A 177 9.65 7.78 24.76
C PHE A 177 10.82 6.91 24.30
N VAL A 178 11.92 6.86 25.08
CA VAL A 178 13.12 6.07 24.73
C VAL A 178 12.79 4.60 24.55
N LEU A 179 12.01 4.02 25.47
CA LEU A 179 11.62 2.61 25.40
C LEU A 179 10.83 2.30 24.12
N ASN A 180 9.88 3.17 23.78
CA ASN A 180 9.06 3.00 22.59
C ASN A 180 9.87 3.28 21.30
N PHE A 181 10.69 4.32 21.30
CA PHE A 181 11.56 4.71 20.18
C PHE A 181 12.52 3.60 19.78
N PHE A 182 13.16 2.92 20.74
CA PHE A 182 14.04 1.78 20.45
C PHE A 182 13.29 0.45 20.22
N GLY A 183 11.96 0.43 20.37
CA GLY A 183 11.16 -0.79 20.21
C GLY A 183 11.48 -1.85 21.26
N LEU A 184 11.90 -1.40 22.45
CA LEU A 184 12.23 -2.27 23.58
C LEU A 184 10.91 -2.78 24.16
N GLY A 185 10.40 -3.87 23.59
CA GLY A 185 9.13 -4.48 24.00
C GLY A 185 9.08 -4.72 25.52
N ALA A 186 7.92 -4.44 26.12
CA ALA A 186 7.69 -4.47 27.56
C ALA A 186 7.98 -5.83 28.23
N GLN A 187 8.26 -6.91 27.50
CA GLN A 187 8.55 -8.23 28.08
C GLN A 187 10.04 -8.42 28.42
N ARG A 188 10.98 -8.08 27.52
CA ARG A 188 12.42 -8.37 27.68
C ARG A 188 13.18 -7.33 28.52
N TYR A 189 12.70 -6.08 28.52
CA TYR A 189 13.35 -4.96 29.21
C TYR A 189 12.49 -4.39 30.36
N ARG A 190 11.50 -5.15 30.81
CA ARG A 190 10.61 -4.84 31.95
C ARG A 190 11.35 -4.44 33.23
N PRO A 191 12.46 -5.10 33.62
CA PRO A 191 13.23 -4.70 34.80
C PRO A 191 13.83 -3.29 34.69
N LEU A 192 14.28 -2.90 33.50
CA LEU A 192 14.79 -1.55 33.22
C LEU A 192 13.67 -0.51 33.29
N LEU A 193 12.49 -0.81 32.76
CA LEU A 193 11.31 0.06 32.90
C LEU A 193 10.93 0.26 34.38
N TYR A 194 10.89 -0.81 35.17
CA TYR A 194 10.61 -0.72 36.60
C TYR A 194 11.69 0.06 37.35
N LEU A 195 12.97 -0.12 37.00
CA LEU A 195 14.07 0.64 37.59
C LEU A 195 13.97 2.12 37.24
N HIS A 196 13.62 2.47 36.00
CA HIS A 196 13.39 3.86 35.60
C HIS A 196 12.18 4.49 36.29
N LEU A 197 11.05 3.77 36.37
CA LEU A 197 9.85 4.24 37.08
C LEU A 197 10.11 4.40 38.58
N LEU A 198 10.82 3.44 39.20
CA LEU A 198 11.23 3.51 40.61
C LEU A 198 12.15 4.71 40.84
N ASN A 199 13.16 4.91 39.98
CA ASN A 199 14.06 6.06 40.07
C ASN A 199 13.27 7.39 39.93
N SER A 200 12.34 7.44 38.98
CA SER A 200 11.49 8.62 38.76
C SER A 200 10.58 8.90 39.97
N ALA A 201 10.03 7.86 40.59
CA ALA A 201 9.23 7.95 41.80
C ALA A 201 10.06 8.37 43.02
N THR A 202 11.29 7.87 43.16
CA THR A 202 12.21 8.29 44.23
C THR A 202 12.64 9.73 44.07
N ILE A 203 12.86 10.19 42.84
CA ILE A 203 13.20 11.59 42.53
C ILE A 203 12.01 12.49 42.85
N LEU A 204 10.80 12.13 42.42
CA LEU A 204 9.57 12.87 42.73
C LEU A 204 9.35 12.93 44.25
N SER A 205 9.64 11.85 44.98
CA SER A 205 9.52 11.80 46.44
C SER A 205 10.56 12.73 47.09
N ALA A 206 11.84 12.60 46.74
CA ALA A 206 12.92 13.45 47.26
C ALA A 206 12.71 14.94 46.93
N ALA A 207 12.12 15.23 45.76
CA ALA A 207 11.70 16.55 45.32
C ALA A 207 10.58 17.15 46.18
N ILE A 208 9.54 16.36 46.47
CA ILE A 208 8.44 16.76 47.36
C ILE A 208 8.95 17.00 48.79
N PHE A 209 9.89 16.18 49.29
CA PHE A 209 10.45 16.35 50.62
C PHE A 209 11.44 17.52 50.72
N SER A 210 12.30 17.73 49.72
CA SER A 210 13.29 18.83 49.71
C SER A 210 12.68 20.21 49.52
N SER A 211 11.47 20.31 48.95
CA SER A 211 10.72 21.58 48.86
C SER A 211 10.23 22.12 50.21
N PHE A 212 10.49 21.39 51.33
CA PHE A 212 10.23 21.85 52.70
C PHE A 212 11.49 22.37 53.45
N THR A 213 12.71 22.25 52.92
CA THR A 213 13.96 22.61 53.63
C THR A 213 14.92 23.44 52.77
N TRP A 214 15.32 24.64 53.23
CA TRP A 214 16.32 25.50 52.57
C TRP A 214 17.70 25.32 53.26
N PRO A 215 18.83 25.08 52.54
CA PRO A 215 19.31 25.74 51.30
C PRO A 215 19.74 24.81 50.13
N HIS A 216 19.02 23.71 49.86
CA HIS A 216 19.47 22.66 48.91
C HIS A 216 19.07 22.81 47.43
N SER A 217 18.61 23.98 46.96
CA SER A 217 18.09 24.12 45.58
C SER A 217 19.13 23.93 44.47
N LEU A 218 20.39 24.34 44.68
CA LEU A 218 21.49 24.21 43.72
C LEU A 218 22.04 22.78 43.60
N THR A 219 22.12 22.06 44.72
CA THR A 219 22.54 20.65 44.73
C THR A 219 21.51 19.77 44.05
N VAL A 220 20.22 20.11 44.21
CA VAL A 220 19.11 19.33 43.64
C VAL A 220 18.95 19.56 42.14
N THR A 221 19.16 20.80 41.64
CA THR A 221 19.23 21.06 40.20
C THR A 221 20.39 20.31 39.54
N GLY A 222 21.59 20.35 40.14
CA GLY A 222 22.75 19.59 39.66
C GLY A 222 22.49 18.07 39.63
N LEU A 223 21.88 17.51 40.67
CA LEU A 223 21.55 16.08 40.72
C LEU A 223 20.53 15.70 39.64
N SER A 224 19.52 16.53 39.40
CA SER A 224 18.49 16.27 38.38
C SER A 224 19.04 16.26 36.95
N LEU A 225 19.97 17.19 36.65
CA LEU A 225 20.69 17.24 35.36
C LEU A 225 21.61 16.03 35.17
N ALA A 226 22.35 15.64 36.21
CA ALA A 226 23.22 14.47 36.17
C ALA A 226 22.44 13.17 35.88
N VAL A 227 21.24 13.03 36.45
CA VAL A 227 20.37 11.88 36.18
C VAL A 227 19.86 11.88 34.74
N LEU A 228 19.38 13.02 34.22
CA LEU A 228 18.95 13.12 32.82
C LEU A 228 20.09 12.76 31.84
N LEU A 229 21.31 13.19 32.16
CA LEU A 229 22.51 12.90 31.37
C LEU A 229 22.87 11.40 31.43
N LEU A 230 22.76 10.78 32.61
CA LEU A 230 22.93 9.34 32.79
C LEU A 230 21.90 8.54 31.96
N VAL A 231 20.61 8.96 31.97
CA VAL A 231 19.58 8.31 31.15
C VAL A 231 19.90 8.39 29.66
N MET A 232 20.40 9.54 29.18
CA MET A 232 20.82 9.68 27.78
C MET A 232 22.00 8.77 27.42
N VAL A 233 23.02 8.70 28.27
CA VAL A 233 24.19 7.82 28.05
C VAL A 233 23.77 6.35 28.03
N LEU A 234 22.91 5.93 28.97
CA LEU A 234 22.38 4.58 29.00
C LEU A 234 21.52 4.28 27.76
N ALA A 235 20.69 5.23 27.32
CA ALA A 235 19.88 5.09 26.11
C ALA A 235 20.74 4.89 24.85
N VAL A 236 21.84 5.63 24.72
CA VAL A 236 22.81 5.46 23.62
C VAL A 236 23.49 4.09 23.69
N GLY A 237 23.98 3.70 24.88
CA GLY A 237 24.63 2.40 25.09
C GLY A 237 23.71 1.22 24.76
N ILE A 238 22.46 1.25 25.25
CA ILE A 238 21.44 0.25 24.94
C ILE A 238 21.11 0.28 23.44
N GLY A 239 20.96 1.47 22.87
CA GLY A 239 20.68 1.64 21.44
C GLY A 239 21.70 0.92 20.57
N PHE A 240 23.00 1.04 20.85
CA PHE A 240 24.05 0.38 20.08
C PHE A 240 23.89 -1.15 20.05
N THR A 241 23.35 -1.75 21.11
CA THR A 241 23.12 -3.21 21.18
C THR A 241 21.88 -3.67 20.43
N VAL A 242 20.91 -2.78 20.18
CA VAL A 242 19.59 -3.15 19.62
C VAL A 242 19.44 -2.72 18.17
N ASN A 243 19.77 -1.47 17.84
CA ASN A 243 19.55 -0.94 16.49
C ASN A 243 20.45 0.26 16.19
N LEU A 244 21.58 0.01 15.53
CA LEU A 244 22.58 1.02 15.17
C LEU A 244 21.96 2.24 14.46
N ARG A 245 21.03 2.04 13.54
CA ARG A 245 20.39 3.14 12.80
C ARG A 245 19.59 4.06 13.72
N ARG A 246 18.78 3.49 14.63
CA ARG A 246 18.00 4.29 15.58
C ARG A 246 18.90 5.02 16.57
N THR A 247 20.03 4.43 16.95
CA THR A 247 21.02 5.05 17.83
C THR A 247 21.72 6.22 17.18
N LEU A 248 22.13 6.10 15.92
CA LEU A 248 22.72 7.21 15.16
C LEU A 248 21.75 8.39 15.05
N ILE A 249 20.47 8.10 14.77
CA ILE A 249 19.40 9.11 14.76
C ILE A 249 19.26 9.76 16.13
N PHE A 250 19.18 8.96 17.21
CA PHE A 250 19.06 9.46 18.58
C PHE A 250 20.25 10.34 18.99
N MET A 251 21.48 9.95 18.66
CA MET A 251 22.68 10.74 18.95
C MET A 251 22.69 12.07 18.19
N PHE A 252 22.38 12.07 16.89
CA PHE A 252 22.28 13.28 16.07
C PHE A 252 21.24 14.25 16.64
N CYS A 253 20.09 13.71 17.01
CA CYS A 253 19.01 14.40 17.68
C CYS A 253 19.42 15.04 19.02
N THR A 254 20.20 14.34 19.85
CA THR A 254 20.64 14.85 21.15
C THR A 254 21.88 15.74 21.07
N LEU A 255 22.48 15.88 19.89
CA LEU A 255 23.71 16.63 19.68
C LEU A 255 23.59 18.10 20.15
N PRO A 256 22.53 18.87 19.81
CA PRO A 256 22.36 20.22 20.34
C PRO A 256 22.41 20.30 21.87
N ILE A 257 21.65 19.46 22.60
CA ILE A 257 21.72 19.42 24.07
C ILE A 257 23.15 19.21 24.56
N THR A 258 23.88 18.27 23.95
CA THR A 258 25.25 17.96 24.38
C THR A 258 26.23 19.09 24.08
N VAL A 259 26.10 19.76 22.93
CA VAL A 259 26.97 20.88 22.52
C VAL A 259 26.73 22.10 23.39
N PHE A 260 25.47 22.51 23.56
CA PHE A 260 25.12 23.64 24.41
C PHE A 260 25.48 23.36 25.88
N GLY A 261 25.28 22.14 26.35
CA GLY A 261 25.66 21.77 27.70
C GLY A 261 27.17 21.74 27.93
N LEU A 262 27.96 21.41 26.91
CA LEU A 262 29.42 21.51 26.96
C LEU A 262 29.89 22.97 26.97
N VAL A 263 29.29 23.83 26.14
CA VAL A 263 29.62 25.27 26.11
C VAL A 263 29.41 25.91 27.48
N GLU A 264 28.30 25.61 28.14
CA GLU A 264 28.02 26.12 29.48
C GLU A 264 28.95 25.55 30.56
N PHE A 265 29.27 24.27 30.48
CA PHE A 265 30.25 23.66 31.38
C PHE A 265 31.61 24.34 31.25
N LEU A 266 32.05 24.61 30.02
CA LEU A 266 33.29 25.33 29.74
C LEU A 266 33.22 26.78 30.22
N ASN A 267 32.09 27.48 30.03
CA ASN A 267 31.89 28.83 30.53
C ASN A 267 31.99 28.90 32.06
N PHE A 268 31.34 27.99 32.76
CA PHE A 268 31.42 27.88 34.22
C PHE A 268 32.86 27.62 34.68
N PHE A 269 33.57 26.69 34.03
CA PHE A 269 34.94 26.34 34.40
C PHE A 269 35.94 27.49 34.14
N MET A 270 35.78 28.21 33.03
CA MET A 270 36.71 29.25 32.59
C MET A 270 36.47 30.60 33.27
N HIS A 271 35.22 30.95 33.56
CA HIS A 271 34.84 32.29 34.02
C HIS A 271 34.19 32.31 35.41
N GLY A 272 33.91 31.16 36.02
CA GLY A 272 33.20 31.06 37.30
C GLY A 272 31.75 31.57 37.25
N SER A 273 31.26 31.93 36.06
CA SER A 273 29.89 32.38 35.83
C SER A 273 28.95 31.19 35.94
N ALA A 274 27.92 31.32 36.79
CA ALA A 274 26.86 30.32 36.85
C ALA A 274 26.25 30.17 35.44
N PRO A 275 25.93 28.94 35.02
CA PRO A 275 25.41 28.71 33.68
C PRO A 275 24.13 29.51 33.43
N ASP A 276 24.07 30.16 32.27
CA ASP A 276 22.90 30.93 31.88
C ASP A 276 21.79 29.97 31.48
N SER A 277 20.66 30.00 32.19
CA SER A 277 19.49 29.11 31.98
C SER A 277 18.89 29.14 30.56
N VAL A 278 19.36 30.04 29.70
CA VAL A 278 18.89 30.28 28.34
C VAL A 278 19.56 29.36 27.32
N SER A 279 20.85 29.03 27.46
CA SER A 279 21.63 28.29 26.46
C SER A 279 21.40 26.77 26.50
N TYR A 280 21.40 26.16 27.69
CA TYR A 280 20.92 24.77 27.90
C TYR A 280 19.53 24.56 27.32
N PHE A 281 18.72 25.60 27.44
CA PHE A 281 17.35 25.62 27.02
C PHE A 281 17.23 25.62 25.47
N TRP A 282 17.99 26.46 24.75
CA TRP A 282 18.09 26.41 23.28
C TRP A 282 18.56 25.04 22.77
N GLY A 283 19.55 24.44 23.44
CA GLY A 283 20.01 23.08 23.11
C GLY A 283 18.89 22.04 23.25
N SER A 284 18.15 22.05 24.36
CA SER A 284 17.04 21.12 24.61
C SER A 284 15.89 21.22 23.62
N SER A 285 15.52 22.44 23.24
CA SER A 285 14.43 22.66 22.30
C SER A 285 14.82 22.31 20.87
N LEU A 286 16.03 22.63 20.44
CA LEU A 286 16.52 22.24 19.12
C LEU A 286 16.64 20.72 18.99
N SER A 287 17.14 20.04 20.02
CA SER A 287 17.14 18.58 20.06
C SER A 287 15.74 17.98 19.98
N SER A 288 14.77 18.52 20.73
CA SER A 288 13.38 18.05 20.67
C SER A 288 12.76 18.23 19.27
N LEU A 289 13.02 19.37 18.62
CA LEU A 289 12.59 19.65 17.24
C LEU A 289 13.11 18.62 16.25
N ILE A 290 14.41 18.31 16.31
CA ILE A 290 15.07 17.37 15.40
C ILE A 290 14.54 15.95 15.62
N ILE A 291 14.34 15.53 16.88
CA ILE A 291 13.72 14.25 17.23
C ILE A 291 12.33 14.14 16.62
N MET A 292 11.52 15.19 16.79
CA MET A 292 10.16 15.24 16.28
C MET A 292 10.12 15.13 14.76
N MET A 293 10.92 15.93 14.04
CA MET A 293 10.94 15.92 12.58
C MET A 293 11.40 14.57 12.03
N LEU A 294 12.46 13.98 12.60
CA LEU A 294 12.99 12.69 12.13
C LEU A 294 12.06 11.53 12.48
N PHE A 295 11.40 11.55 13.64
CA PHE A 295 10.43 10.53 14.02
C PHE A 295 9.16 10.62 13.16
N ALA A 296 8.60 11.82 12.98
CA ALA A 296 7.46 12.05 12.09
C ALA A 296 7.78 11.66 10.65
N ALA A 297 8.94 12.06 10.12
CA ALA A 297 9.39 11.64 8.79
C ALA A 297 9.57 10.12 8.68
N GLY A 298 10.11 9.47 9.71
CA GLY A 298 10.27 8.01 9.77
C GLY A 298 8.93 7.27 9.77
N GLU A 299 7.94 7.78 10.49
CA GLU A 299 6.60 7.19 10.61
C GLU A 299 5.77 7.45 9.33
N LEU A 300 5.88 8.63 8.72
CA LEU A 300 5.33 8.96 7.40
C LEU A 300 5.92 8.05 6.30
N LEU A 301 7.25 7.92 6.24
CA LEU A 301 7.89 7.04 5.28
C LEU A 301 7.57 5.56 5.55
N GLY A 302 7.42 5.18 6.82
CA GLY A 302 7.06 3.84 7.24
C GLY A 302 5.63 3.47 6.85
N THR A 303 4.67 4.38 7.05
CA THR A 303 3.29 4.23 6.62
C THR A 303 3.20 4.16 5.11
N GLU A 304 3.86 5.07 4.37
CA GLU A 304 3.93 4.99 2.90
C GLU A 304 4.45 3.63 2.40
N ARG A 305 5.52 3.10 3.00
CA ARG A 305 6.08 1.79 2.64
C ARG A 305 5.10 0.67 2.90
N ARG A 306 4.42 0.67 4.05
CA ARG A 306 3.40 -0.33 4.40
C ARG A 306 2.21 -0.27 3.43
N THR A 307 1.75 0.94 3.12
CA THR A 307 0.64 1.18 2.20
C THR A 307 1.02 0.73 0.77
N ARG A 308 2.23 1.04 0.31
CA ARG A 308 2.73 0.56 -1.00
C ARG A 308 2.90 -0.96 -1.03
N ALA A 309 3.42 -1.56 0.04
CA ALA A 309 3.56 -3.01 0.13
C ALA A 309 2.18 -3.70 0.11
N LEU A 310 1.21 -3.20 0.88
CA LEU A 310 -0.17 -3.68 0.87
C LEU A 310 -0.80 -3.54 -0.53
N ALA A 311 -0.65 -2.37 -1.15
CA ALA A 311 -1.13 -2.13 -2.51
C ALA A 311 -0.51 -3.12 -3.51
N ALA A 312 0.79 -3.37 -3.43
CA ALA A 312 1.49 -4.31 -4.30
C ALA A 312 0.99 -5.75 -4.11
N SER A 313 0.74 -6.17 -2.87
CA SER A 313 0.17 -7.50 -2.57
C SER A 313 -1.26 -7.67 -3.06
N LEU A 314 -2.07 -6.60 -3.04
CA LEU A 314 -3.46 -6.65 -3.52
C LEU A 314 -3.59 -6.57 -5.04
N GLN A 315 -2.61 -5.98 -5.74
CA GLN A 315 -2.60 -5.84 -7.21
C GLN A 315 -2.57 -7.18 -7.96
N SER A 316 -2.13 -8.27 -7.33
CA SER A 316 -2.17 -9.59 -7.95
C SER A 316 -3.55 -10.22 -7.97
N VAL A 317 -4.45 -9.76 -7.08
CA VAL A 317 -5.79 -10.32 -6.90
C VAL A 317 -6.84 -9.39 -7.51
N PHE A 318 -6.75 -8.10 -7.19
CA PHE A 318 -7.78 -7.11 -7.51
C PHE A 318 -7.37 -6.16 -8.65
N PRO A 319 -8.35 -5.68 -9.44
CA PRO A 319 -8.13 -4.62 -10.41
C PRO A 319 -7.51 -3.36 -9.77
N PRO A 320 -6.66 -2.60 -10.50
CA PRO A 320 -5.99 -1.42 -9.96
C PRO A 320 -6.92 -0.39 -9.31
N PHE A 321 -8.12 -0.18 -9.87
CA PHE A 321 -9.10 0.75 -9.34
C PHE A 321 -9.68 0.29 -7.99
N GLN A 322 -9.83 -1.01 -7.76
CA GLN A 322 -10.29 -1.54 -6.46
C GLN A 322 -9.18 -1.43 -5.42
N VAL A 323 -7.92 -1.73 -5.78
CA VAL A 323 -6.77 -1.60 -4.87
C VAL A 323 -6.60 -0.16 -4.39
N GLN A 324 -6.63 0.80 -5.31
CA GLN A 324 -6.52 2.22 -4.96
C GLN A 324 -7.59 2.63 -3.95
N ARG A 325 -8.81 2.11 -4.13
CA ARG A 325 -9.94 2.42 -3.27
C ARG A 325 -9.84 1.77 -1.90
N ILE A 326 -9.44 0.49 -1.82
CA ILE A 326 -9.16 -0.19 -0.55
C ILE A 326 -8.12 0.60 0.26
N VAL A 327 -7.07 1.06 -0.41
CA VAL A 327 -5.99 1.83 0.20
C VAL A 327 -6.44 3.23 0.63
N SER A 328 -7.18 3.96 -0.21
CA SER A 328 -7.58 5.34 0.07
C SER A 328 -8.70 5.45 1.11
N GLU A 329 -9.66 4.53 1.07
CA GLU A 329 -10.82 4.51 1.97
C GLU A 329 -10.54 3.70 3.25
N GLY A 330 -9.40 3.01 3.34
CA GLY A 330 -9.05 2.18 4.48
C GLY A 330 -10.02 1.01 4.70
N LEU A 331 -10.56 0.46 3.61
CA LEU A 331 -11.56 -0.61 3.67
C LEU A 331 -10.96 -1.84 4.34
N GLN A 332 -11.68 -2.39 5.31
CA GLN A 332 -11.28 -3.62 5.97
C GLN A 332 -11.35 -4.78 4.96
N LEU A 333 -10.21 -5.46 4.81
CA LEU A 333 -10.06 -6.65 3.97
C LEU A 333 -10.74 -7.88 4.57
N ASP A 334 -10.92 -7.90 5.89
CA ASP A 334 -11.51 -9.00 6.64
C ASP A 334 -12.94 -8.67 7.06
N GLN A 335 -13.90 -8.87 6.14
CA GLN A 335 -15.32 -8.65 6.40
C GLN A 335 -16.08 -9.94 6.73
N GLY A 336 -15.36 -11.02 7.06
CA GLY A 336 -15.93 -12.35 7.20
C GLY A 336 -16.50 -12.91 5.88
N PRO A 337 -17.07 -14.13 5.90
CA PRO A 337 -17.70 -14.73 4.73
C PRO A 337 -19.00 -13.99 4.37
N GLN A 338 -19.19 -13.71 3.07
CA GLN A 338 -20.38 -13.07 2.54
C GLN A 338 -20.93 -13.85 1.35
N GLU A 339 -22.24 -14.04 1.30
CA GLU A 339 -22.91 -14.55 0.10
C GLU A 339 -23.11 -13.42 -0.91
N ARG A 340 -22.67 -13.66 -2.14
CA ARG A 340 -22.76 -12.70 -3.26
C ARG A 340 -23.12 -13.43 -4.54
N TYR A 341 -24.00 -12.83 -5.34
CA TYR A 341 -24.17 -13.24 -6.72
C TYR A 341 -22.95 -12.79 -7.52
N VAL A 342 -22.23 -13.76 -8.09
CA VAL A 342 -21.04 -13.50 -8.91
C VAL A 342 -21.03 -14.40 -10.13
N THR A 343 -20.34 -13.93 -11.17
CA THR A 343 -20.03 -14.74 -12.34
C THR A 343 -18.62 -15.28 -12.22
N VAL A 344 -18.49 -16.60 -12.14
CA VAL A 344 -17.21 -17.31 -12.07
C VAL A 344 -16.79 -17.74 -13.46
N MET A 345 -15.49 -17.61 -13.75
CA MET A 345 -14.88 -18.00 -15.01
C MET A 345 -13.65 -18.87 -14.73
N PHE A 346 -13.65 -20.08 -15.29
CA PHE A 346 -12.48 -20.95 -15.36
C PHE A 346 -11.88 -20.86 -16.76
N ILE A 347 -10.56 -20.77 -16.82
CA ILE A 347 -9.78 -20.77 -18.07
C ILE A 347 -8.75 -21.89 -17.94
N ASP A 348 -8.62 -22.73 -18.96
CA ASP A 348 -7.59 -23.78 -19.02
C ASP A 348 -6.84 -23.78 -20.36
N ILE A 349 -5.58 -24.21 -20.33
CA ILE A 349 -4.70 -24.30 -21.50
C ILE A 349 -4.71 -25.73 -22.05
N VAL A 350 -5.30 -25.90 -23.24
CA VAL A 350 -5.47 -27.21 -23.84
C VAL A 350 -4.13 -27.85 -24.22
N GLY A 351 -3.86 -29.04 -23.69
CA GLY A 351 -2.68 -29.83 -24.02
C GLY A 351 -1.41 -29.45 -23.26
N TYR A 352 -1.50 -28.54 -22.28
CA TYR A 352 -0.36 -28.13 -21.47
C TYR A 352 0.30 -29.30 -20.72
N SER A 353 -0.49 -30.18 -20.11
CA SER A 353 0.02 -31.38 -19.42
C SER A 353 0.90 -32.27 -20.31
N ILE A 354 0.65 -32.31 -21.63
CA ILE A 354 1.47 -33.06 -22.58
C ILE A 354 2.77 -32.28 -22.88
N ALA A 355 2.66 -30.97 -23.13
CA ALA A 355 3.81 -30.12 -23.41
C ALA A 355 4.77 -29.98 -22.22
N ALA A 356 4.27 -29.97 -20.99
CA ALA A 356 5.07 -29.92 -19.78
C ALA A 356 5.99 -31.16 -19.62
N ARG A 357 5.63 -32.30 -20.22
CA ARG A 357 6.45 -33.52 -20.19
C ARG A 357 7.61 -33.51 -21.19
N THR A 358 7.50 -32.76 -22.27
CA THR A 358 8.47 -32.76 -23.38
C THR A 358 9.39 -31.53 -23.38
N ARG A 359 9.11 -30.53 -22.54
CA ARG A 359 9.85 -29.27 -22.45
C ARG A 359 10.74 -29.18 -21.22
N ALA A 360 11.78 -28.35 -21.33
CA ALA A 360 12.56 -27.96 -20.16
C ALA A 360 11.67 -27.20 -19.15
N GLN A 361 11.85 -27.48 -17.86
CA GLN A 361 11.03 -26.90 -16.78
C GLN A 361 11.05 -25.36 -16.79
N MET A 362 12.21 -24.74 -17.03
CA MET A 362 12.35 -23.28 -17.10
C MET A 362 11.55 -22.66 -18.25
N GLN A 363 11.59 -23.26 -19.45
CA GLN A 363 10.83 -22.77 -20.61
C GLN A 363 9.33 -22.86 -20.36
N THR A 364 8.88 -23.97 -19.76
CA THR A 364 7.48 -24.19 -19.39
C THR A 364 7.00 -23.16 -18.37
N PHE A 365 7.83 -22.84 -17.37
CA PHE A 365 7.52 -21.82 -16.37
C PHE A 365 7.40 -20.42 -16.99
N HIS A 366 8.34 -20.02 -17.84
CA HIS A 366 8.29 -18.71 -18.51
C HIS A 366 7.08 -18.56 -19.42
N PHE A 367 6.78 -19.58 -20.23
CA PHE A 367 5.61 -19.61 -21.08
C PHE A 367 4.31 -19.47 -20.27
N LEU A 368 4.18 -20.25 -19.19
CA LEU A 368 3.00 -20.20 -18.32
C LEU A 368 2.85 -18.81 -17.69
N LYS A 369 3.94 -18.25 -17.16
CA LYS A 369 3.95 -16.90 -16.57
C LYS A 369 3.51 -15.84 -17.58
N GLU A 370 3.98 -15.90 -18.82
CA GLU A 370 3.62 -14.94 -19.87
C GLU A 370 2.16 -15.11 -20.32
N THR A 371 1.67 -16.34 -20.42
CA THR A 371 0.30 -16.67 -20.82
C THR A 371 -0.70 -16.27 -19.74
N LEU A 372 -0.48 -16.66 -18.49
CA LEU A 372 -1.30 -16.25 -17.35
C LEU A 372 -1.25 -14.73 -17.14
N GLY A 373 -0.08 -14.11 -17.30
CA GLY A 373 0.06 -12.65 -17.23
C GLY A 373 -0.73 -11.92 -18.32
N PHE A 374 -0.77 -12.47 -19.54
CA PHE A 374 -1.60 -11.96 -20.63
C PHE A 374 -3.10 -12.06 -20.33
N ILE A 375 -3.55 -13.23 -19.86
CA ILE A 375 -4.94 -13.46 -19.45
C ILE A 375 -5.32 -12.49 -18.32
N SER A 376 -4.46 -12.36 -17.31
CA SER A 376 -4.69 -11.52 -16.14
C SER A 376 -4.92 -10.05 -16.51
N LYS A 377 -4.14 -9.51 -17.47
CA LYS A 377 -4.31 -8.14 -17.96
C LYS A 377 -5.69 -7.91 -18.59
N ILE A 378 -6.21 -8.88 -19.34
CA ILE A 378 -7.54 -8.78 -19.97
C ILE A 378 -8.62 -8.90 -18.88
N VAL A 379 -8.49 -9.84 -17.95
CA VAL A 379 -9.45 -10.00 -16.84
C VAL A 379 -9.58 -8.71 -16.02
N HIS A 380 -8.46 -8.11 -15.61
CA HIS A 380 -8.48 -6.86 -14.85
C HIS A 380 -9.01 -5.66 -15.64
N ARG A 381 -8.79 -5.60 -16.97
CA ARG A 381 -9.38 -4.56 -17.83
C ARG A 381 -10.91 -4.62 -17.84
N HIS A 382 -11.48 -5.82 -17.75
CA HIS A 382 -12.92 -6.03 -17.61
C HIS A 382 -13.39 -5.95 -16.15
N GLY A 383 -12.53 -5.55 -15.21
CA GLY A 383 -12.88 -5.44 -13.79
C GLY A 383 -13.05 -6.77 -13.06
N GLY A 384 -12.58 -7.88 -13.64
CA GLY A 384 -12.55 -9.19 -13.00
C GLY A 384 -11.46 -9.30 -11.94
N ILE A 385 -11.72 -10.14 -10.95
CA ILE A 385 -10.82 -10.48 -9.85
C ILE A 385 -10.27 -11.88 -10.13
N ILE A 386 -8.98 -12.08 -9.90
CA ILE A 386 -8.31 -13.36 -10.08
C ILE A 386 -8.14 -13.96 -8.70
N ASP A 387 -8.78 -15.11 -8.45
CA ASP A 387 -8.66 -15.84 -7.19
C ASP A 387 -7.31 -16.54 -7.13
N LYS A 388 -7.09 -17.51 -8.04
CA LYS A 388 -5.83 -18.24 -8.12
C LYS A 388 -5.57 -18.86 -9.49
N SER A 389 -4.30 -19.05 -9.79
CA SER A 389 -3.85 -19.89 -10.90
C SER A 389 -3.91 -21.36 -10.49
N LEU A 390 -4.54 -22.20 -11.30
CA LEU A 390 -4.77 -23.62 -11.05
C LEU A 390 -3.82 -24.45 -11.92
N GLY A 391 -2.51 -24.30 -11.71
CA GLY A 391 -1.51 -24.89 -12.59
C GLY A 391 -1.46 -24.19 -13.95
N ASP A 392 -2.03 -24.82 -14.97
CA ASP A 392 -2.21 -24.29 -16.33
C ASP A 392 -3.42 -23.38 -16.50
N GLY A 393 -4.37 -23.42 -15.57
CA GLY A 393 -5.57 -22.61 -15.63
C GLY A 393 -5.59 -21.37 -14.74
N SER A 394 -6.67 -20.60 -14.84
CA SER A 394 -6.96 -19.47 -13.96
C SER A 394 -8.42 -19.49 -13.52
N LEU A 395 -8.64 -19.23 -12.22
CA LEU A 395 -9.95 -19.01 -11.62
C LEU A 395 -10.16 -17.51 -11.42
N CYS A 396 -11.18 -16.98 -12.10
CA CYS A 396 -11.54 -15.57 -12.07
C CYS A 396 -13.01 -15.41 -11.70
N PHE A 397 -13.39 -14.23 -11.20
CA PHE A 397 -14.79 -13.88 -10.97
C PHE A 397 -15.09 -12.41 -11.14
N PHE A 398 -16.38 -12.12 -11.34
CA PHE A 398 -16.93 -10.81 -11.64
C PHE A 398 -18.15 -10.54 -10.77
N GLY A 399 -18.42 -9.27 -10.48
CA GLY A 399 -19.60 -8.85 -9.69
C GLY A 399 -19.29 -8.42 -8.26
N TYR A 400 -18.10 -8.74 -7.75
CA TYR A 400 -17.67 -8.35 -6.41
C TYR A 400 -16.96 -6.99 -6.36
N ASN A 401 -17.31 -6.20 -5.35
CA ASN A 401 -16.70 -4.92 -5.03
C ASN A 401 -16.71 -4.72 -3.50
N PHE A 402 -15.56 -4.36 -2.91
CA PHE A 402 -15.44 -4.09 -1.47
C PHE A 402 -16.32 -2.94 -0.95
N ALA A 403 -16.80 -2.06 -1.83
CA ALA A 403 -17.75 -1.01 -1.47
C ALA A 403 -19.20 -1.52 -1.26
N GLY A 404 -19.43 -2.83 -1.34
CA GLY A 404 -20.73 -3.46 -1.04
C GLY A 404 -21.83 -3.23 -2.09
N LYS A 405 -21.53 -2.57 -3.21
CA LYS A 405 -22.46 -2.44 -4.34
C LYS A 405 -22.25 -3.62 -5.28
N GLU A 406 -23.26 -4.47 -5.43
CA GLU A 406 -23.28 -5.47 -6.49
C GLU A 406 -23.15 -4.77 -7.85
N SER A 407 -22.20 -5.23 -8.67
CA SER A 407 -22.00 -4.66 -10.00
C SER A 407 -22.96 -5.31 -10.99
N SER A 408 -24.08 -4.66 -11.29
CA SER A 408 -25.03 -5.15 -12.30
C SER A 408 -24.35 -5.45 -13.65
N GLY A 409 -24.72 -6.55 -14.30
CA GLY A 409 -24.22 -6.93 -15.62
C GLY A 409 -22.85 -7.62 -15.62
N HIS A 410 -22.43 -8.20 -14.48
CA HIS A 410 -21.18 -8.94 -14.37
C HIS A 410 -21.14 -10.18 -15.27
N GLU A 411 -22.28 -10.78 -15.61
CA GLU A 411 -22.45 -11.88 -16.56
C GLU A 411 -22.02 -11.46 -17.96
N ARG A 412 -22.53 -10.32 -18.43
CA ARG A 412 -22.18 -9.77 -19.74
C ARG A 412 -20.71 -9.42 -19.82
N THR A 413 -20.17 -8.83 -18.76
CA THR A 413 -18.75 -8.47 -18.66
C THR A 413 -17.86 -9.70 -18.68
N ALA A 414 -18.20 -10.75 -17.94
CA ALA A 414 -17.47 -12.02 -17.96
C ALA A 414 -17.47 -12.67 -19.35
N VAL A 415 -18.62 -12.73 -20.02
CA VAL A 415 -18.73 -13.27 -21.39
C VAL A 415 -17.89 -12.45 -22.37
N ARG A 416 -17.96 -11.12 -22.33
CA ARG A 416 -17.13 -10.25 -23.18
C ARG A 416 -15.64 -10.44 -22.93
N CYS A 417 -15.25 -10.57 -21.66
CA CYS A 417 -13.88 -10.86 -21.26
C CYS A 417 -13.40 -12.19 -21.88
N ALA A 418 -14.19 -13.26 -21.74
CA ALA A 418 -13.86 -14.56 -22.30
C ALA A 418 -13.72 -14.55 -23.83
N LEU A 419 -14.63 -13.87 -24.53
CA LEU A 419 -14.56 -13.72 -25.98
C LEU A 419 -13.33 -12.92 -26.43
N GLU A 420 -12.97 -11.84 -25.71
CA GLU A 420 -11.73 -11.10 -25.97
C GLU A 420 -10.49 -11.97 -25.72
N ILE A 421 -10.45 -12.73 -24.62
CA ILE A 421 -9.35 -13.65 -24.31
C ILE A 421 -9.16 -14.65 -25.47
N GLN A 422 -10.23 -15.28 -25.95
CA GLN A 422 -10.13 -16.22 -27.07
C GLN A 422 -9.60 -15.54 -28.34
N ARG A 423 -10.19 -14.41 -28.75
CA ARG A 423 -9.78 -13.69 -29.97
C ARG A 423 -8.32 -13.25 -29.91
N ARG A 424 -7.91 -12.64 -28.80
CA ARG A 424 -6.54 -12.17 -28.59
C ARG A 424 -5.53 -13.33 -28.48
N MET A 425 -5.94 -14.48 -27.95
CA MET A 425 -5.09 -15.66 -27.92
C MET A 425 -4.86 -16.22 -29.34
N VAL A 426 -5.89 -16.26 -30.18
CA VAL A 426 -5.76 -16.66 -31.59
C VAL A 426 -4.85 -15.69 -32.37
N GLU A 427 -5.01 -14.38 -32.17
CA GLU A 427 -4.09 -13.36 -32.72
C GLU A 427 -2.65 -13.64 -32.32
N ARG A 428 -2.41 -13.91 -31.01
CA ARG A 428 -1.08 -14.21 -30.49
C ARG A 428 -0.49 -15.48 -31.10
N ILE A 429 -1.27 -16.56 -31.20
CA ILE A 429 -0.87 -17.82 -31.83
C ILE A 429 -0.44 -17.59 -33.29
N ASN A 430 -1.23 -16.81 -34.04
CA ASN A 430 -0.95 -16.53 -35.45
C ASN A 430 0.27 -15.61 -35.65
N ALA A 431 0.58 -14.76 -34.66
CA ALA A 431 1.75 -13.90 -34.67
C ALA A 431 3.06 -14.62 -34.28
N LEU A 432 3.01 -15.85 -33.76
CA LEU A 432 4.21 -16.60 -33.41
C LEU A 432 5.11 -16.87 -34.64
N PRO A 433 6.43 -17.05 -34.45
CA PRO A 433 7.30 -17.58 -35.49
C PRO A 433 6.79 -18.93 -36.02
N ALA A 434 7.02 -19.22 -37.31
CA ALA A 434 6.51 -20.43 -37.97
C ALA A 434 6.98 -21.75 -37.33
N ASP A 435 8.11 -21.72 -36.64
CA ASP A 435 8.74 -22.86 -35.96
C ASP A 435 8.46 -22.89 -34.45
N SER A 436 7.62 -21.98 -33.95
CA SER A 436 7.23 -21.98 -32.54
C SER A 436 6.29 -23.14 -32.23
N ASN A 437 6.61 -23.86 -31.16
CA ASN A 437 5.74 -24.90 -30.60
C ASN A 437 4.80 -24.36 -29.51
N ASP A 438 4.79 -23.05 -29.24
CA ASP A 438 4.02 -22.40 -28.17
C ASP A 438 2.56 -22.11 -28.54
N VAL A 439 1.94 -23.07 -29.21
CA VAL A 439 0.56 -22.94 -29.68
C VAL A 439 -0.34 -23.71 -28.73
N PHE A 440 -1.09 -22.98 -27.91
CA PHE A 440 -2.02 -23.58 -26.95
C PHE A 440 -3.39 -22.91 -27.00
N PRO A 441 -4.43 -23.62 -27.45
CA PRO A 441 -5.81 -23.17 -27.37
C PRO A 441 -6.25 -23.03 -25.91
N LEU A 442 -7.29 -22.24 -25.68
CA LEU A 442 -7.94 -22.13 -24.39
C LEU A 442 -9.31 -22.78 -24.40
N ARG A 443 -9.71 -23.30 -23.24
CA ARG A 443 -11.10 -23.60 -22.89
C ARG A 443 -11.55 -22.62 -21.82
N ILE A 444 -12.79 -22.15 -21.94
CA ILE A 444 -13.35 -21.21 -20.96
C ILE A 444 -14.75 -21.66 -20.57
N GLY A 445 -14.95 -21.82 -19.26
CA GLY A 445 -16.22 -22.16 -18.63
C GLY A 445 -16.71 -21.03 -17.75
N ILE A 446 -17.97 -20.64 -17.86
CA ILE A 446 -18.55 -19.54 -17.08
C ILE A 446 -19.84 -19.98 -16.41
N ASN A 447 -20.03 -19.62 -15.15
CA ASN A 447 -21.29 -19.84 -14.45
C ASN A 447 -21.61 -18.67 -13.49
N THR A 448 -22.89 -18.34 -13.36
CA THR A 448 -23.38 -17.30 -12.45
C THR A 448 -24.18 -17.95 -11.34
N ALA A 449 -23.84 -17.68 -10.09
CA ALA A 449 -24.51 -18.27 -8.94
C ALA A 449 -24.31 -17.42 -7.68
N LEU A 450 -25.15 -17.68 -6.67
CA LEU A 450 -24.91 -17.23 -5.30
C LEU A 450 -23.77 -18.06 -4.70
N ILE A 451 -22.68 -17.41 -4.30
CA ILE A 451 -21.45 -18.05 -3.84
C ILE A 451 -20.97 -17.34 -2.57
N CYS A 452 -20.40 -18.11 -1.65
CA CYS A 452 -19.76 -17.57 -0.46
C CYS A 452 -18.35 -17.07 -0.81
N ILE A 453 -18.05 -15.82 -0.46
CA ILE A 453 -16.78 -15.14 -0.76
C ILE A 453 -16.21 -14.60 0.55
N GLY A 454 -14.91 -14.76 0.76
CA GLY A 454 -14.25 -14.20 1.95
C GLY A 454 -12.76 -14.48 1.99
N ASN A 455 -12.09 -13.88 2.97
CA ASN A 455 -10.73 -14.26 3.32
C ASN A 455 -10.77 -15.58 4.10
N MET A 456 -10.23 -16.66 3.52
CA MET A 456 -10.08 -17.97 4.17
C MET A 456 -8.69 -18.18 4.77
N GLY A 457 -7.78 -17.23 4.60
CA GLY A 457 -6.44 -17.30 5.15
C GLY A 457 -6.37 -16.94 6.63
N ASP A 458 -5.22 -17.17 7.26
CA ASP A 458 -4.97 -16.88 8.67
C ASP A 458 -4.45 -15.44 8.88
N GLU A 459 -4.06 -15.10 10.12
CA GLU A 459 -3.50 -13.77 10.45
C GLU A 459 -2.25 -13.41 9.62
N GLN A 460 -1.56 -14.39 9.05
CA GLN A 460 -0.30 -14.20 8.31
C GLN A 460 -0.48 -14.26 6.79
N ARG A 461 -1.58 -14.82 6.31
CA ARG A 461 -1.82 -15.04 4.88
C ARG A 461 -3.22 -14.57 4.49
N PHE A 462 -3.27 -13.62 3.57
CA PHE A 462 -4.52 -13.24 2.90
C PHE A 462 -4.83 -14.24 1.76
N ASP A 463 -5.98 -14.91 1.82
CA ASP A 463 -6.46 -15.88 0.81
C ASP A 463 -7.94 -15.60 0.49
N PHE A 464 -8.17 -14.65 -0.42
CA PHE A 464 -9.52 -14.21 -0.80
C PHE A 464 -10.07 -15.12 -1.90
N THR A 465 -11.02 -15.98 -1.55
CA THR A 465 -11.45 -17.07 -2.43
C THR A 465 -12.97 -17.28 -2.41
N LEU A 466 -13.43 -18.09 -3.34
CA LEU A 466 -14.83 -18.44 -3.57
C LEU A 466 -15.13 -19.85 -3.08
N HIS A 467 -16.30 -20.07 -2.51
CA HIS A 467 -16.77 -21.39 -2.12
C HIS A 467 -18.25 -21.60 -2.43
N GLY A 468 -18.57 -22.69 -3.13
CA GLY A 468 -19.93 -23.11 -3.42
C GLY A 468 -20.07 -23.91 -4.70
N ASP A 469 -21.23 -24.54 -4.88
CA ASP A 469 -21.51 -25.42 -6.04
C ASP A 469 -21.41 -24.69 -7.38
N GLY A 470 -21.73 -23.39 -7.40
CA GLY A 470 -21.59 -22.55 -8.59
C GLY A 470 -20.18 -22.49 -9.16
N VAL A 471 -19.15 -22.56 -8.30
CA VAL A 471 -17.73 -22.62 -8.70
C VAL A 471 -17.43 -23.95 -9.40
N ASN A 472 -17.87 -25.05 -8.79
CA ASN A 472 -17.69 -26.39 -9.35
C ASN A 472 -18.40 -26.57 -10.70
N MET A 473 -19.54 -25.90 -10.91
CA MET A 473 -20.23 -25.89 -12.21
C MET A 473 -19.43 -25.15 -13.29
N ALA A 474 -18.86 -23.99 -12.98
CA ALA A 474 -18.01 -23.25 -13.94
C ALA A 474 -16.80 -24.09 -14.40
N GLN A 475 -16.15 -24.79 -13.46
CA GLN A 475 -15.05 -25.72 -13.78
C GLN A 475 -15.51 -26.83 -14.74
N ARG A 476 -16.70 -27.40 -14.53
CA ARG A 476 -17.23 -28.47 -15.40
C ARG A 476 -17.57 -27.95 -16.80
N PHE A 477 -18.12 -26.74 -16.89
CA PHE A 477 -18.37 -26.10 -18.19
C PHE A 477 -17.07 -25.84 -18.94
N GLU A 478 -15.98 -25.46 -18.26
CA GLU A 478 -14.66 -25.35 -18.87
C GLU A 478 -14.23 -26.70 -19.42
N SER A 479 -14.28 -27.76 -18.60
CA SER A 479 -13.77 -29.07 -19.00
C SER A 479 -14.56 -29.71 -20.14
N ALA A 480 -15.86 -29.38 -20.26
CA ALA A 480 -16.72 -29.80 -21.36
C ALA A 480 -16.63 -28.90 -22.60
N CYS A 481 -15.97 -27.74 -22.49
CA CYS A 481 -15.83 -26.79 -23.57
C CYS A 481 -14.90 -27.32 -24.65
N GLU A 482 -15.27 -27.11 -25.92
CA GLU A 482 -14.32 -27.36 -27.01
C GLU A 482 -13.21 -26.30 -27.02
N PRO A 483 -11.99 -26.66 -27.50
CA PRO A 483 -10.91 -25.69 -27.67
C PRO A 483 -11.35 -24.49 -28.53
N PHE A 484 -10.85 -23.29 -28.19
CA PHE A 484 -11.17 -22.01 -28.85
C PHE A 484 -12.57 -21.46 -28.61
N LYS A 485 -13.39 -22.11 -27.77
CA LYS A 485 -14.77 -21.70 -27.50
C LYS A 485 -14.98 -21.28 -26.06
N VAL A 486 -16.19 -20.82 -25.77
CA VAL A 486 -16.64 -20.48 -24.42
C VAL A 486 -17.96 -21.22 -24.15
N THR A 487 -18.02 -21.93 -23.03
CA THR A 487 -19.25 -22.58 -22.55
C THR A 487 -19.75 -21.85 -21.32
N ILE A 488 -21.04 -21.51 -21.28
CA ILE A 488 -21.69 -20.79 -20.19
C ILE A 488 -22.86 -21.59 -19.62
N GLY A 489 -23.09 -21.47 -18.32
CA GLY A 489 -24.24 -22.07 -17.66
C GLY A 489 -25.56 -21.39 -18.06
N LYS A 490 -26.67 -22.11 -17.85
CA LYS A 490 -28.02 -21.60 -18.08
C LYS A 490 -28.29 -20.28 -17.36
N SER A 491 -27.92 -20.17 -16.08
CA SER A 491 -28.11 -18.94 -15.29
C SER A 491 -27.38 -17.74 -15.89
N THR A 492 -26.15 -17.94 -16.35
CA THR A 492 -25.38 -16.89 -17.05
C THR A 492 -26.08 -16.50 -18.34
N TYR A 493 -26.52 -17.47 -19.15
CA TYR A 493 -27.24 -17.20 -20.41
C TYR A 493 -28.53 -16.42 -20.18
N GLU A 494 -29.34 -16.82 -19.20
CA GLU A 494 -30.61 -16.18 -18.82
C GLU A 494 -30.45 -14.76 -18.28
N ALA A 495 -29.28 -14.42 -17.74
CA ALA A 495 -28.95 -13.07 -17.29
C ALA A 495 -28.43 -12.15 -18.41
N LEU A 496 -28.02 -12.69 -19.57
CA LEU A 496 -27.59 -11.87 -20.72
C LEU A 496 -28.79 -11.15 -21.34
N ASP A 497 -28.59 -9.93 -21.84
CA ASP A 497 -29.60 -9.23 -22.61
C ASP A 497 -29.75 -9.81 -24.02
N GLU A 498 -30.94 -9.64 -24.61
CA GLU A 498 -31.31 -10.22 -25.90
C GLU A 498 -30.34 -9.84 -27.02
N LYS A 499 -29.86 -8.58 -27.03
CA LYS A 499 -28.87 -8.10 -27.99
C LYS A 499 -27.59 -8.94 -27.97
N THR A 500 -27.08 -9.29 -26.79
CA THR A 500 -25.87 -10.11 -26.67
C THR A 500 -26.13 -11.56 -27.09
N ARG A 501 -27.28 -12.14 -26.74
CA ARG A 501 -27.64 -13.51 -27.16
C ARG A 501 -27.72 -13.63 -28.68
N THR A 502 -28.32 -12.65 -29.34
CA THR A 502 -28.50 -12.64 -30.80
C THR A 502 -27.19 -12.36 -31.53
N TYR A 503 -26.35 -11.44 -31.04
CA TYR A 503 -25.14 -11.06 -31.75
C TYR A 503 -24.05 -12.15 -31.78
N GLU A 504 -23.87 -12.86 -30.66
CA GLU A 504 -22.81 -13.87 -30.50
C GLU A 504 -23.27 -15.30 -30.85
N ARG A 505 -24.57 -15.55 -30.98
CA ARG A 505 -25.19 -16.84 -31.36
C ARG A 505 -24.73 -18.04 -30.52
N PHE A 506 -25.45 -18.28 -29.43
CA PHE A 506 -25.20 -19.42 -28.54
C PHE A 506 -25.89 -20.69 -29.03
N TYR A 507 -25.21 -21.82 -28.87
CA TYR A 507 -25.72 -23.16 -29.16
C TYR A 507 -25.95 -23.93 -27.87
N GLN A 508 -27.16 -24.45 -27.68
CA GLN A 508 -27.49 -25.24 -26.51
C GLN A 508 -26.67 -26.54 -26.50
N ARG A 509 -26.17 -26.90 -25.31
CA ARG A 509 -25.44 -28.14 -25.02
C ARG A 509 -25.93 -28.74 -23.71
N PHE A 510 -25.71 -30.04 -23.57
CA PHE A 510 -25.96 -30.78 -22.34
C PHE A 510 -24.64 -31.33 -21.82
N VAL A 511 -24.25 -30.93 -20.61
CA VAL A 511 -22.98 -31.31 -19.98
C VAL A 511 -23.25 -32.34 -18.88
N PRO A 512 -22.58 -33.51 -18.89
CA PRO A 512 -22.74 -34.51 -17.84
C PRO A 512 -22.06 -34.07 -16.55
N ILE A 513 -22.73 -34.33 -15.42
CA ILE A 513 -22.22 -34.02 -14.07
C ILE A 513 -21.71 -35.31 -13.42
N LYS A 514 -20.41 -35.32 -13.08
CA LYS A 514 -19.84 -36.33 -12.17
C LYS A 514 -20.67 -36.41 -10.88
N ASN A 515 -21.14 -37.62 -10.56
CA ASN A 515 -21.99 -37.97 -9.41
C ASN A 515 -23.45 -37.50 -9.47
N ALA A 516 -23.98 -37.15 -10.64
CA ALA A 516 -25.41 -36.97 -10.85
C ALA A 516 -25.85 -37.61 -12.17
N ALA A 517 -27.00 -38.28 -12.19
CA ALA A 517 -27.56 -38.84 -13.43
C ALA A 517 -28.10 -37.75 -14.38
N ALA A 518 -28.28 -36.52 -13.88
CA ALA A 518 -28.84 -35.41 -14.63
C ALA A 518 -27.79 -34.71 -15.51
N LEU A 519 -28.14 -34.53 -16.78
CA LEU A 519 -27.44 -33.61 -17.68
C LEU A 519 -27.82 -32.18 -17.31
N VAL A 520 -26.85 -31.28 -17.28
CA VAL A 520 -27.11 -29.85 -17.06
C VAL A 520 -27.02 -29.09 -18.38
N GLU A 521 -28.02 -28.24 -18.56
CA GLU A 521 -28.12 -27.35 -19.69
C GLU A 521 -27.04 -26.26 -19.64
N ALA A 522 -26.32 -26.12 -20.75
CA ALA A 522 -25.29 -25.12 -20.97
C ALA A 522 -25.41 -24.55 -22.39
N TYR A 523 -24.68 -23.47 -22.64
CA TYR A 523 -24.69 -22.77 -23.91
C TYR A 523 -23.25 -22.53 -24.37
N GLU A 524 -22.91 -22.93 -25.58
CA GLU A 524 -21.58 -22.73 -26.16
C GLU A 524 -21.61 -21.64 -27.23
N VAL A 525 -20.59 -20.79 -27.26
CA VAL A 525 -20.39 -19.77 -28.28
C VAL A 525 -19.05 -19.96 -28.97
N ASN A 526 -19.04 -19.77 -30.29
CA ASN A 526 -17.84 -19.72 -31.11
C ASN A 526 -17.47 -18.24 -31.40
N PRO A 527 -16.40 -17.70 -30.79
CA PRO A 527 -15.98 -16.31 -31.00
C PRO A 527 -15.62 -15.96 -32.46
N PHE A 528 -15.40 -16.99 -33.29
CA PHE A 528 -14.87 -16.90 -34.65
C PHE A 528 -15.88 -17.31 -35.73
N GLU A 529 -17.18 -17.44 -35.41
CA GLU A 529 -18.19 -17.83 -36.40
C GLU A 529 -18.21 -16.90 -37.62
N LYS A 530 -17.88 -15.61 -37.44
CA LYS A 530 -17.83 -14.60 -38.50
C LYS A 530 -16.45 -14.47 -39.19
N ASP A 531 -15.39 -14.99 -38.57
CA ASP A 531 -14.00 -14.89 -39.06
C ASP A 531 -13.28 -16.24 -38.85
N SER A 532 -13.60 -17.21 -39.70
CA SER A 532 -13.07 -18.56 -39.59
C SER A 532 -11.60 -18.67 -40.00
N LEU A 533 -11.10 -17.73 -40.81
CA LEU A 533 -9.75 -17.80 -41.39
C LEU A 533 -8.67 -17.72 -40.30
N ALA A 534 -8.79 -16.77 -39.39
CA ALA A 534 -7.85 -16.61 -38.29
C ALA A 534 -7.82 -17.85 -37.38
N LEU A 535 -8.99 -18.42 -37.10
CA LEU A 535 -9.10 -19.65 -36.32
C LEU A 535 -8.50 -20.86 -37.05
N ASP A 536 -8.73 -21.00 -38.36
CA ASP A 536 -8.21 -22.12 -39.13
C ASP A 536 -6.67 -22.10 -39.20
N GLN A 537 -6.05 -20.92 -39.31
CA GLN A 537 -4.60 -20.76 -39.20
C GLN A 537 -4.08 -21.19 -37.82
N ALA A 538 -4.70 -20.72 -36.74
CA ALA A 538 -4.29 -21.05 -35.38
C ALA A 538 -4.47 -22.54 -35.07
N ARG A 539 -5.56 -23.15 -35.54
CA ARG A 539 -5.80 -24.60 -35.46
C ARG A 539 -4.72 -25.36 -36.22
N GLY A 540 -4.40 -24.95 -37.45
CA GLY A 540 -3.34 -25.58 -38.25
C GLY A 540 -2.01 -25.59 -37.52
N ARG A 541 -1.64 -24.45 -36.90
CA ARG A 541 -0.44 -24.32 -36.06
C ARG A 541 -0.49 -25.22 -34.82
N TYR A 542 -1.64 -25.31 -34.14
CA TYR A 542 -1.82 -26.18 -32.97
C TYR A 542 -1.60 -27.65 -33.32
N TRP A 543 -2.26 -28.14 -34.37
CA TRP A 543 -2.11 -29.53 -34.79
C TRP A 543 -0.67 -29.84 -35.20
N LYS A 544 -0.01 -28.92 -35.92
CA LYS A 544 1.41 -29.03 -36.26
C LYS A 544 2.30 -29.10 -35.00
N SER A 545 2.04 -28.29 -33.98
CA SER A 545 2.87 -28.25 -32.75
C SER A 545 2.78 -29.53 -31.91
N ILE A 546 1.65 -30.23 -31.96
CA ILE A 546 1.48 -31.53 -31.26
C ILE A 546 1.81 -32.75 -32.14
N GLY A 547 2.44 -32.53 -33.30
CA GLY A 547 2.86 -33.61 -34.20
C GLY A 547 1.71 -34.31 -34.95
N VAL A 548 0.49 -33.75 -34.87
CA VAL A 548 -0.67 -34.25 -35.61
C VAL A 548 -0.73 -33.49 -36.93
N GLN A 549 -0.16 -34.05 -38.00
CA GLN A 549 -0.43 -33.53 -39.33
C GLN A 549 -1.88 -33.84 -39.68
N ARG A 550 -2.75 -32.83 -39.60
CA ARG A 550 -4.08 -32.93 -40.19
C ARG A 550 -3.94 -32.80 -41.69
N VAL A 551 -3.69 -33.92 -42.35
CA VAL A 551 -3.66 -34.00 -43.80
C VAL A 551 -5.10 -34.02 -44.32
N ASP A 552 -5.79 -32.88 -44.25
CA ASP A 552 -7.03 -32.69 -45.01
C ASP A 552 -6.59 -32.22 -46.41
N HIS A 553 -6.13 -33.14 -47.25
CA HIS A 553 -5.90 -32.86 -48.66
C HIS A 553 -7.23 -32.41 -49.25
N ARG A 554 -7.36 -31.10 -49.48
CA ARG A 554 -8.50 -30.52 -50.18
C ARG A 554 -8.06 -30.02 -51.54
N TYR A 555 -8.77 -30.47 -52.56
CA TYR A 555 -8.61 -29.97 -53.92
C TYR A 555 -9.72 -28.95 -54.19
N VAL A 556 -9.34 -27.68 -54.29
CA VAL A 556 -10.24 -26.54 -54.48
C VAL A 556 -9.81 -25.75 -55.72
N PRO A 557 -10.11 -26.21 -56.95
CA PRO A 557 -9.99 -25.35 -58.11
C PRO A 557 -11.23 -24.46 -58.20
N LYS A 558 -11.03 -23.16 -58.43
CA LYS A 558 -12.14 -22.19 -58.55
C LYS A 558 -13.10 -22.49 -59.73
N THR A 559 -12.70 -23.34 -60.67
CA THR A 559 -13.41 -23.64 -61.92
C THR A 559 -13.70 -25.12 -62.15
N ALA A 560 -13.14 -26.03 -61.34
CA ALA A 560 -13.39 -27.46 -61.52
C ALA A 560 -14.75 -27.82 -60.93
N THR A 561 -15.67 -28.12 -61.82
CA THR A 561 -16.99 -28.64 -61.48
C THR A 561 -17.17 -29.95 -62.22
N MET A 562 -17.62 -30.99 -61.51
CA MET A 562 -17.83 -32.31 -62.09
C MET A 562 -19.32 -32.65 -62.05
N LEU A 563 -19.89 -32.99 -63.21
CA LEU A 563 -21.26 -33.47 -63.30
C LEU A 563 -21.30 -34.94 -62.86
N VAL A 564 -22.18 -35.26 -61.93
CA VAL A 564 -22.39 -36.62 -61.43
C VAL A 564 -23.87 -36.93 -61.35
N LYS A 565 -24.20 -38.20 -61.59
CA LYS A 565 -25.57 -38.70 -61.43
C LYS A 565 -25.79 -39.04 -59.96
N THR A 566 -26.89 -38.55 -59.40
CA THR A 566 -27.29 -38.84 -58.01
C THR A 566 -28.69 -39.42 -57.95
N THR A 567 -29.06 -39.96 -56.78
CA THR A 567 -30.44 -40.40 -56.48
C THR A 567 -31.50 -39.34 -56.74
N TYR A 568 -31.13 -38.05 -56.70
CA TYR A 568 -32.04 -36.92 -56.89
C TYR A 568 -31.81 -36.16 -58.21
N GLY A 569 -31.15 -36.79 -59.18
CA GLY A 569 -30.82 -36.22 -60.49
C GLY A 569 -29.37 -35.78 -60.63
N ASP A 570 -29.07 -35.09 -61.73
CA ASP A 570 -27.71 -34.62 -62.01
C ASP A 570 -27.32 -33.48 -61.06
N MET A 571 -26.16 -33.61 -60.42
CA MET A 571 -25.61 -32.61 -59.51
C MET A 571 -24.17 -32.29 -59.85
N ILE A 572 -23.68 -31.17 -59.33
CA ILE A 572 -22.32 -30.71 -59.57
C ILE A 572 -21.48 -30.87 -58.31
N LEU A 573 -20.40 -31.65 -58.40
CA LEU A 573 -19.39 -31.74 -57.35
C LEU A 573 -18.37 -30.61 -57.45
N GLN A 574 -17.96 -30.11 -56.28
CA GLN A 574 -16.94 -29.08 -56.11
C GLN A 574 -16.25 -29.24 -54.74
N ASN A 575 -15.07 -28.65 -54.55
CA ASN A 575 -14.32 -28.62 -53.28
C ASN A 575 -14.10 -30.02 -52.67
N PHE A 576 -13.29 -30.84 -53.32
CA PHE A 576 -13.05 -32.23 -52.93
C PHE A 576 -12.14 -32.33 -51.71
N SER A 577 -12.37 -33.34 -50.87
CA SER A 577 -11.48 -33.75 -49.76
C SER A 577 -11.56 -35.26 -49.57
N ARG A 578 -10.58 -35.85 -48.86
CA ARG A 578 -10.60 -37.28 -48.50
C ARG A 578 -11.85 -37.69 -47.71
N ASN A 579 -12.48 -36.76 -46.99
CA ASN A 579 -13.62 -37.07 -46.13
C ASN A 579 -14.98 -36.75 -46.80
N GLY A 580 -15.00 -36.03 -47.91
CA GLY A 580 -16.23 -35.55 -48.53
C GLY A 580 -16.01 -34.38 -49.49
N PHE A 581 -17.09 -33.85 -50.04
CA PHE A 581 -17.05 -32.78 -51.04
C PHE A 581 -18.29 -31.91 -50.90
N CYS A 582 -18.34 -30.81 -51.65
CA CYS A 582 -19.53 -29.99 -51.76
C CYS A 582 -20.33 -30.41 -53.00
N VAL A 583 -21.64 -30.51 -52.86
CA VAL A 583 -22.59 -30.79 -53.94
C VAL A 583 -23.43 -29.55 -54.17
N ARG A 584 -23.42 -29.03 -55.40
CA ARG A 584 -24.34 -27.98 -55.83
C ARG A 584 -25.59 -28.63 -56.42
N SER A 585 -26.74 -28.31 -55.84
CA SER A 585 -28.03 -28.91 -56.16
C SER A 585 -29.11 -27.84 -56.27
N ARG A 586 -30.12 -28.04 -57.13
CA ARG A 586 -31.34 -27.21 -57.16
C ARG A 586 -32.33 -27.57 -56.06
N ILE A 587 -32.14 -28.73 -55.44
CA ILE A 587 -32.98 -29.25 -54.36
C ILE A 587 -32.19 -29.17 -53.06
N PHE A 588 -32.79 -28.57 -52.04
CA PHE A 588 -32.21 -28.57 -50.69
C PHE A 588 -32.36 -29.95 -50.06
N LEU A 589 -31.26 -30.52 -49.59
CA LEU A 589 -31.26 -31.75 -48.80
C LEU A 589 -30.86 -31.44 -47.37
N GLY A 590 -31.67 -31.89 -46.42
CA GLY A 590 -31.43 -31.67 -45.00
C GLY A 590 -30.23 -32.46 -44.48
N LYS A 591 -29.65 -32.00 -43.36
CA LYS A 591 -28.59 -32.72 -42.64
C LYS A 591 -29.06 -34.14 -42.29
N GLY A 592 -28.22 -35.13 -42.60
CA GLY A 592 -28.50 -36.56 -42.40
C GLY A 592 -29.09 -37.27 -43.62
N ALA A 593 -29.47 -36.55 -44.68
CA ALA A 593 -29.91 -37.16 -45.92
C ALA A 593 -28.75 -37.89 -46.61
N ASP A 594 -29.00 -39.10 -47.08
CA ASP A 594 -28.04 -39.87 -47.86
C ASP A 594 -28.25 -39.62 -49.37
N LEU A 595 -27.14 -39.48 -50.09
CA LEU A 595 -27.07 -39.44 -51.54
C LEU A 595 -26.24 -40.61 -52.02
N ILE A 596 -26.76 -41.34 -53.01
CA ILE A 596 -25.97 -42.28 -53.78
C ILE A 596 -25.43 -41.52 -54.99
N LEU A 597 -24.12 -41.56 -55.15
CA LEU A 597 -23.39 -40.91 -56.24
C LEU A 597 -22.80 -41.96 -57.15
N ASP A 598 -23.12 -41.84 -58.44
CA ASP A 598 -22.48 -42.62 -59.48
C ASP A 598 -21.35 -41.80 -60.12
N ILE A 599 -20.13 -42.26 -59.85
CA ILE A 599 -18.87 -41.74 -60.35
C ILE A 599 -18.17 -42.75 -61.27
N THR A 600 -18.88 -43.79 -61.72
CA THR A 600 -18.31 -44.87 -62.54
C THR A 600 -17.64 -44.32 -63.81
N ASP A 601 -18.25 -43.34 -64.46
CA ASP A 601 -17.73 -42.68 -65.67
C ASP A 601 -16.43 -41.89 -65.41
N HIS A 602 -16.11 -41.61 -64.15
CA HIS A 602 -14.95 -40.82 -63.71
C HIS A 602 -13.80 -41.68 -63.18
N ILE A 603 -14.03 -42.99 -62.99
CA ILE A 603 -12.99 -43.94 -62.58
C ILE A 603 -12.41 -44.60 -63.83
N SER A 604 -11.15 -44.28 -64.13
CA SER A 604 -10.47 -44.83 -65.33
C SER A 604 -9.87 -46.22 -65.13
N ASP A 605 -9.70 -46.65 -63.87
CA ASP A 605 -9.11 -47.94 -63.53
C ASP A 605 -10.21 -49.01 -63.39
N PRO A 606 -10.25 -50.05 -64.25
CA PRO A 606 -11.25 -51.12 -64.18
C PRO A 606 -11.25 -51.89 -62.85
N THR A 607 -10.11 -51.93 -62.14
CA THR A 607 -10.00 -52.63 -60.86
C THR A 607 -10.74 -51.92 -59.73
N LEU A 608 -11.05 -50.64 -59.90
CA LEU A 608 -11.75 -49.79 -58.93
C LEU A 608 -13.22 -49.55 -59.28
N ALA A 609 -13.78 -50.28 -60.27
CA ALA A 609 -15.17 -50.15 -60.69
C ALA A 609 -16.17 -50.38 -59.53
N PHE A 610 -15.80 -51.15 -58.50
CA PHE A 610 -16.63 -51.35 -57.31
C PHE A 610 -16.80 -50.08 -56.45
N LEU A 611 -15.93 -49.07 -56.64
CA LEU A 611 -16.04 -47.74 -56.03
C LEU A 611 -16.80 -46.75 -56.92
N GLY A 612 -17.32 -47.19 -58.07
CA GLY A 612 -18.08 -46.36 -59.01
C GLY A 612 -19.36 -45.81 -58.40
N VAL A 613 -19.92 -46.48 -57.38
CA VAL A 613 -21.13 -46.00 -56.68
C VAL A 613 -20.82 -45.84 -55.19
N ILE A 614 -20.90 -44.61 -54.69
CA ILE A 614 -20.60 -44.29 -53.29
C ILE A 614 -21.79 -43.66 -52.59
N THR A 615 -21.93 -43.92 -51.30
CA THR A 615 -22.95 -43.29 -50.45
C THR A 615 -22.32 -42.16 -49.64
N VAL A 616 -22.93 -40.98 -49.71
CA VAL A 616 -22.51 -39.82 -48.92
C VAL A 616 -23.67 -39.23 -48.16
N GLN A 617 -23.39 -38.69 -46.98
CA GLN A 617 -24.39 -38.10 -46.11
C GLN A 617 -24.22 -36.58 -46.05
N VAL A 618 -25.32 -35.83 -46.16
CA VAL A 618 -25.32 -34.37 -46.01
C VAL A 618 -25.04 -33.98 -44.56
N ARG A 619 -24.08 -33.08 -44.35
CA ARG A 619 -23.71 -32.57 -43.02
C ARG A 619 -24.22 -31.16 -42.76
N TRP A 620 -24.30 -30.35 -43.80
CA TRP A 620 -24.79 -28.97 -43.77
C TRP A 620 -25.20 -28.55 -45.19
N GLY A 621 -26.06 -27.54 -45.29
CA GLY A 621 -26.49 -26.97 -46.56
C GLY A 621 -26.70 -25.47 -46.44
N VAL A 622 -26.31 -24.71 -47.47
CA VAL A 622 -26.41 -23.25 -47.51
C VAL A 622 -27.03 -22.84 -48.86
N PRO A 623 -28.06 -21.97 -48.88
CA PRO A 623 -28.60 -21.42 -50.14
C PRO A 623 -27.60 -20.47 -50.80
N THR A 624 -27.55 -20.47 -52.13
CA THR A 624 -26.79 -19.49 -52.93
C THR A 624 -27.70 -18.47 -53.59
N SER A 625 -27.13 -17.38 -54.09
CA SER A 625 -27.85 -16.25 -54.68
C SER A 625 -28.54 -16.55 -56.02
N ASP A 626 -28.34 -17.74 -56.58
CA ASP A 626 -28.75 -18.15 -57.93
C ASP A 626 -29.69 -19.37 -57.91
N ASP A 627 -30.57 -19.47 -56.91
CA ASP A 627 -31.56 -20.56 -56.75
C ASP A 627 -30.95 -21.98 -56.70
N HIS A 628 -29.71 -22.09 -56.23
CA HIS A 628 -29.05 -23.36 -55.93
C HIS A 628 -28.74 -23.46 -54.43
N PHE A 629 -28.38 -24.66 -54.00
CA PHE A 629 -27.92 -24.97 -52.66
C PHE A 629 -26.54 -25.60 -52.75
N ILE A 630 -25.64 -25.21 -51.85
CA ILE A 630 -24.37 -25.89 -51.62
C ILE A 630 -24.53 -26.78 -50.41
N LEU A 631 -24.35 -28.08 -50.61
CA LEU A 631 -24.48 -29.12 -49.59
C LEU A 631 -23.10 -29.69 -49.29
N GLY A 632 -22.64 -29.62 -48.05
CA GLY A 632 -21.42 -30.29 -47.62
C GLY A 632 -21.71 -31.74 -47.26
N THR A 633 -20.99 -32.68 -47.87
CA THR A 633 -21.21 -34.13 -47.67
C THR A 633 -20.06 -34.79 -46.92
N LEU A 634 -20.33 -35.98 -46.37
CA LEU A 634 -19.37 -36.88 -45.75
C LEU A 634 -19.49 -38.25 -46.42
N VAL A 635 -18.38 -38.83 -46.88
CA VAL A 635 -18.38 -40.19 -47.44
C VAL A 635 -18.50 -41.20 -46.32
N ASN A 636 -19.54 -42.04 -46.37
CA ASN A 636 -19.79 -43.08 -45.36
C ASN A 636 -19.49 -44.46 -45.94
N GLY A 637 -19.05 -45.39 -45.08
CA GLY A 637 -18.90 -46.80 -45.44
C GLY A 637 -17.61 -47.19 -46.18
N LEU A 638 -16.68 -46.25 -46.43
CA LEU A 638 -15.39 -46.54 -47.06
C LEU A 638 -14.23 -46.55 -46.04
N SER A 639 -13.26 -47.44 -46.26
CA SER A 639 -11.99 -47.45 -45.52
C SER A 639 -11.16 -46.20 -45.82
N GLU A 640 -10.12 -45.93 -45.04
CA GLU A 640 -9.21 -44.79 -45.30
C GLU A 640 -8.51 -44.89 -46.66
N GLN A 641 -8.00 -46.07 -47.03
CA GLN A 641 -7.38 -46.33 -48.33
C GLN A 641 -8.36 -46.15 -49.50
N HIS A 642 -9.61 -46.60 -49.35
CA HIS A 642 -10.63 -46.40 -50.40
C HIS A 642 -11.01 -44.93 -50.56
N ARG A 643 -11.08 -44.18 -49.46
CA ARG A 643 -11.34 -42.72 -49.51
C ARG A 643 -10.22 -41.95 -50.20
N GLU A 644 -8.97 -42.36 -49.99
CA GLU A 644 -7.81 -41.77 -50.67
C GLU A 644 -7.85 -42.03 -52.19
N LEU A 645 -8.12 -43.26 -52.60
CA LEU A 645 -8.28 -43.62 -54.02
C LEU A 645 -9.43 -42.85 -54.69
N VAL A 646 -10.59 -42.78 -54.04
CA VAL A 646 -11.74 -42.00 -54.57
C VAL A 646 -11.38 -40.53 -54.72
N PHE A 647 -10.68 -39.95 -53.74
CA PHE A 647 -10.21 -38.57 -53.81
C PHE A 647 -9.27 -38.34 -54.99
N ASP A 648 -8.22 -39.16 -55.16
CA ASP A 648 -7.24 -38.99 -56.23
C ASP A 648 -7.89 -39.13 -57.62
N HIS A 649 -8.82 -40.07 -57.80
CA HIS A 649 -9.55 -40.24 -59.06
C HIS A 649 -10.49 -39.07 -59.37
N LEU A 650 -11.20 -38.54 -58.37
CA LEU A 650 -12.05 -37.37 -58.56
C LEU A 650 -11.24 -36.12 -58.92
N VAL A 651 -10.05 -35.96 -58.32
CA VAL A 651 -9.12 -34.88 -58.67
C VAL A 651 -8.65 -35.03 -60.12
N LEU A 652 -8.17 -36.21 -60.52
CA LEU A 652 -7.73 -36.46 -61.90
C LEU A 652 -8.85 -36.28 -62.93
N ALA A 653 -10.07 -36.72 -62.63
CA ALA A 653 -11.22 -36.56 -63.52
C ALA A 653 -11.62 -35.07 -63.64
N ALA A 654 -11.60 -34.32 -62.54
CA ALA A 654 -11.83 -32.88 -62.54
C ALA A 654 -10.77 -32.12 -63.35
N GLU A 655 -9.49 -32.52 -63.26
CA GLU A 655 -8.39 -31.96 -64.05
C GLU A 655 -8.52 -32.25 -65.55
N ARG A 656 -8.92 -33.47 -65.91
CA ARG A 656 -9.20 -33.82 -67.32
C ARG A 656 -10.34 -32.99 -67.88
N GLN A 657 -11.42 -32.81 -67.12
CA GLN A 657 -12.57 -32.02 -67.56
C GLN A 657 -12.21 -30.55 -67.74
N LEU A 658 -11.36 -29.99 -66.86
CA LEU A 658 -10.79 -28.66 -67.04
C LEU A 658 -9.91 -28.54 -68.28
N ALA A 659 -9.06 -29.53 -68.55
CA ALA A 659 -8.20 -29.54 -69.74
C ALA A 659 -9.01 -29.61 -71.05
N VAL A 660 -10.09 -30.39 -71.07
CA VAL A 660 -11.02 -30.46 -72.21
C VAL A 660 -11.74 -29.12 -72.42
N ASN A 661 -12.25 -28.51 -71.35
CA ASN A 661 -12.94 -27.21 -71.42
C ASN A 661 -12.01 -26.02 -71.75
N ALA A 662 -10.68 -26.18 -71.63
CA ALA A 662 -9.71 -25.18 -72.06
C ALA A 662 -9.28 -25.33 -73.53
N TYR A 663 -9.58 -26.49 -74.14
CA TYR A 663 -9.32 -26.79 -75.56
C TYR A 663 -10.51 -26.52 -76.47
N VAL A 664 -11.72 -26.43 -75.90
CA VAL A 664 -12.98 -25.99 -76.54
C VAL A 664 -13.15 -24.50 -76.33
#